data_AF-A0A3C1I506-F1
#
_entry.id   AF-A0A3C1I506-F1
#
_cell.length_a   1.000
_cell.length_b   1.000
_cell.length_c   1.000
_cell.angle_alpha   90.00
_cell.angle_beta   90.00
_cell.angle_gamma   90.00
#
_symmetry.space_group_name_H-M   'P 1'
#
loop_
_entity.id
_entity.type
_entity.pdbx_description
1 polymer ?
#
loop_
_entity_poly.entity_id
_entity_poly.type
_entity_poly.pdbx_seq_one_letter_code
_entity_poly.pdbx_strand_id
1 'polypeptide(L)'
;MAENQHVYRLQGLSCANCAAKFEKNVRNIASVEDAQLNFGAAKLTIQGAATVEELEEAGAFDGIKVIPEQRKLSEVKQSFWKKKENVITMISLFFTMLGYIFYFMINESHPLTIGAFLAAILIGGYSLFIIGLKNLTKLQFDMKTLMTIAIIGAAIIGEWAEGAVVVFLFALSEALESYSIDKARRSITSLMDIAPKKATIRKGNETIEIAVEDVQINDILLIKPGQKIAMDGEVVNGESSVNQAAITGESIPVHKTTGDEVFAGTINEEGSLEVRVTKRVEDTTIAKIIHLVEEAQAERAPSQQFVDKFAKYYTPAIMAIALLVAVIPPLFLGGDWSEWVYSGLAVLVVGCPCALVVSTPVAIVTAIGNAARNGVLIKGGIHLEETGHLKAIAFDKTGTLTRGKPEVTDIVSLANQSEQEILRIASAIEEYSQHPLASAIIRKATKSNIDKYHAENFISITGKGAKAKVLDEEYLIGNLALLEEYNTVSREEKERINQLQSEGKTVMLLGTKSEIIALIAVADQARVTSKSIIQKLHNLGIRQTIMLTGDNQLTGEAISSSLGLTETRAELLPDDKLTAIKELKAKYGNVAMVGDGINDAPALAAANVGIAMGGAGTDAALETADIALMADDLEKLPYTISLSRKTLSIIKQNIIFALALKLVALLLVIPGWLTLWIAIFADMGATLIVVLNAMRLMKKSL
;
A
#
# COMPACT_ATOMS: atom_id res chain seq x y z
N MET A 1 -22.73 1.18 16.24
CA MET A 1 -22.92 2.60 15.88
C MET A 1 -22.62 2.74 14.39
N ALA A 2 -23.59 2.50 13.50
CA ALA A 2 -23.35 2.43 12.06
C ALA A 2 -24.64 2.66 11.22
N GLU A 3 -25.63 3.41 11.73
CA GLU A 3 -26.98 3.42 11.11
C GLU A 3 -27.20 4.48 10.02
N ASN A 4 -26.23 5.36 9.70
CA ASN A 4 -26.41 6.40 8.67
C ASN A 4 -25.16 6.67 7.79
N GLN A 5 -24.32 5.66 7.59
CA GLN A 5 -23.16 5.78 6.70
C GLN A 5 -23.52 5.31 5.29
N HIS A 6 -23.45 6.22 4.32
CA HIS A 6 -23.68 5.92 2.91
C HIS A 6 -22.40 6.08 2.11
N VAL A 7 -22.20 5.17 1.17
CA VAL A 7 -20.98 5.09 0.37
C VAL A 7 -21.32 5.16 -1.11
N TYR A 8 -20.62 6.06 -1.81
CA TYR A 8 -20.84 6.37 -3.21
C TYR A 8 -19.53 6.27 -3.99
N ARG A 9 -19.61 5.81 -5.24
CA ARG A 9 -18.53 5.95 -6.23
C ARG A 9 -18.74 7.20 -7.06
N LEU A 10 -17.63 7.85 -7.39
CA LEU A 10 -17.57 9.13 -8.07
C LEU A 10 -17.04 8.92 -9.49
N GLN A 11 -17.62 9.60 -10.47
CA GLN A 11 -17.07 9.68 -11.83
C GLN A 11 -16.78 11.15 -12.17
N GLY A 12 -15.75 11.37 -12.99
CA GLY A 12 -15.37 12.73 -13.41
C GLY A 12 -14.47 13.47 -12.43
N LEU A 13 -14.03 12.85 -11.33
CA LEU A 13 -13.02 13.46 -10.45
C LEU A 13 -11.66 13.52 -11.15
N SER A 14 -11.26 14.73 -11.54
CA SER A 14 -10.09 14.94 -12.39
C SER A 14 -8.82 15.26 -11.62
N CYS A 15 -8.93 15.88 -10.43
CA CYS A 15 -7.77 16.40 -9.70
C CYS A 15 -7.91 16.34 -8.17
N ALA A 16 -6.79 16.20 -7.43
CA ALA A 16 -6.80 16.11 -5.97
C ALA A 16 -7.31 17.39 -5.28
N ASN A 17 -7.07 18.56 -5.89
CA ASN A 17 -7.63 19.83 -5.41
C ASN A 17 -9.14 19.92 -5.66
N CYS A 18 -9.63 19.36 -6.76
CA CYS A 18 -11.04 19.23 -7.11
C CYS A 18 -11.73 18.34 -6.08
N ALA A 19 -11.09 17.22 -5.72
CA ALA A 19 -11.49 16.30 -4.68
C ALA A 19 -11.67 17.00 -3.32
N ALA A 20 -10.66 17.74 -2.86
CA ALA A 20 -10.73 18.47 -1.59
C ALA A 20 -11.79 19.58 -1.59
N LYS A 21 -11.97 20.26 -2.73
CA LYS A 21 -13.02 21.27 -2.90
C LYS A 21 -14.40 20.63 -2.88
N PHE A 22 -14.56 19.47 -3.51
CA PHE A 22 -15.80 18.72 -3.51
C PHE A 22 -16.15 18.21 -2.11
N GLU A 23 -15.21 17.58 -1.40
CA GLU A 23 -15.38 17.16 -0.01
C GLU A 23 -15.82 18.32 0.89
N LYS A 24 -15.18 19.48 0.76
CA LYS A 24 -15.56 20.69 1.50
C LYS A 24 -16.97 21.17 1.15
N ASN A 25 -17.37 21.10 -0.13
CA ASN A 25 -18.72 21.47 -0.53
C ASN A 25 -19.76 20.50 0.05
N VAL A 26 -19.47 19.19 0.03
CA VAL A 26 -20.34 18.15 0.59
C VAL A 26 -20.50 18.32 2.10
N ARG A 27 -19.43 18.62 2.84
CA ARG A 27 -19.51 18.94 4.28
C ARG A 27 -20.33 20.19 4.61
N ASN A 28 -20.54 21.08 3.65
CA ASN A 28 -21.36 22.27 3.85
C ASN A 28 -22.85 22.03 3.54
N ILE A 29 -23.24 20.84 3.07
CA ILE A 29 -24.64 20.46 2.87
C ILE A 29 -25.26 20.22 4.25
N ALA A 30 -26.42 20.84 4.52
CA ALA A 30 -27.06 20.78 5.83
C ALA A 30 -27.47 19.36 6.29
N SER A 31 -27.65 18.43 5.35
CA SER A 31 -28.01 17.02 5.58
C SER A 31 -26.79 16.10 5.79
N VAL A 32 -25.56 16.64 5.77
CA VAL A 32 -24.31 15.91 5.96
C VAL A 32 -23.70 16.25 7.31
N GLU A 33 -23.52 15.25 8.16
CA GLU A 33 -22.83 15.39 9.46
C GLU A 33 -21.31 15.29 9.29
N ASP A 34 -20.86 14.33 8.48
CA ASP A 34 -19.47 14.21 8.06
C ASP A 34 -19.39 13.68 6.63
N ALA A 35 -18.32 14.05 5.93
CA ALA A 35 -17.99 13.50 4.63
C ALA A 35 -16.49 13.28 4.53
N GLN A 36 -16.12 12.10 4.06
CA GLN A 36 -14.76 11.73 3.73
C GLN A 36 -14.71 11.35 2.27
N LEU A 37 -13.82 12.00 1.53
CA LEU A 37 -13.61 11.73 0.13
C LEU A 37 -12.26 11.07 -0.08
N ASN A 38 -12.27 9.90 -0.70
CA ASN A 38 -11.08 9.22 -1.17
C ASN A 38 -10.88 9.53 -2.66
N PHE A 39 -9.92 10.43 -2.94
CA PHE A 39 -9.64 10.87 -4.31
C PHE A 39 -9.21 9.71 -5.19
N GLY A 40 -8.30 8.86 -4.71
CA GLY A 40 -7.77 7.78 -5.52
C GLY A 40 -8.77 6.66 -5.76
N ALA A 41 -9.58 6.28 -4.78
CA ALA A 41 -10.66 5.32 -4.96
C ALA A 41 -11.85 5.87 -5.76
N ALA A 42 -11.89 7.20 -5.99
CA ALA A 42 -13.07 7.91 -6.46
C ALA A 42 -14.30 7.52 -5.61
N LYS A 43 -14.16 7.58 -4.29
CA LYS A 43 -15.16 7.10 -3.34
C LYS A 43 -15.50 8.23 -2.37
N LEU A 44 -16.78 8.43 -2.11
CA LEU A 44 -17.31 9.38 -1.13
C LEU A 44 -18.06 8.59 -0.07
N THR A 45 -17.62 8.75 1.17
CA THR A 45 -18.31 8.25 2.36
C THR A 45 -18.97 9.44 3.04
N ILE A 46 -20.28 9.38 3.23
CA ILE A 46 -21.01 10.39 4.00
C ILE A 46 -21.65 9.75 5.23
N GLN A 47 -21.69 10.50 6.31
CA GLN A 47 -22.61 10.29 7.42
C GLN A 47 -23.70 11.36 7.31
N GLY A 48 -24.95 10.94 7.07
CA GLY A 48 -26.07 11.85 6.85
C GLY A 48 -27.00 11.39 5.73
N ALA A 49 -28.05 12.16 5.48
CA ALA A 49 -29.16 11.79 4.59
C ALA A 49 -29.13 12.53 3.24
N ALA A 50 -27.97 13.04 2.81
CA ALA A 50 -27.85 13.80 1.57
C ALA A 50 -28.22 12.95 0.35
N THR A 51 -29.01 13.54 -0.55
CA THR A 51 -29.45 12.87 -1.78
C THR A 51 -28.35 12.90 -2.84
N VAL A 52 -28.40 11.96 -3.79
CA VAL A 52 -27.45 11.93 -4.92
C VAL A 52 -27.45 13.26 -5.69
N GLU A 53 -28.60 13.92 -5.82
CA GLU A 53 -28.74 15.20 -6.52
C GLU A 53 -28.00 16.34 -5.79
N GLU A 54 -28.14 16.44 -4.46
CA GLU A 54 -27.41 17.42 -3.64
C GLU A 54 -25.89 17.20 -3.71
N LEU A 55 -25.47 15.92 -3.73
CA LEU A 55 -24.07 15.56 -3.88
C LEU A 55 -23.54 15.89 -5.28
N GLU A 56 -24.29 15.64 -6.35
CA GLU A 56 -23.90 16.02 -7.72
C GLU A 56 -23.86 17.55 -7.89
N GLU A 57 -24.76 18.29 -7.24
CA GLU A 57 -24.75 19.76 -7.25
C GLU A 57 -23.50 20.33 -6.57
N ALA A 58 -23.11 19.77 -5.42
CA ALA A 58 -21.86 20.13 -4.74
C ALA A 58 -20.61 19.86 -5.62
N GLY A 59 -20.71 18.89 -6.54
CA GLY A 59 -19.68 18.47 -7.49
C GLY A 59 -19.77 19.07 -8.89
N ALA A 60 -20.77 19.92 -9.15
CA ALA A 60 -21.08 20.42 -10.49
C ALA A 60 -19.93 21.22 -11.14
N PHE A 61 -19.03 21.80 -10.33
CA PHE A 61 -17.89 22.58 -10.82
C PHE A 61 -16.85 21.75 -11.58
N ASP A 62 -16.83 20.43 -11.38
CA ASP A 62 -15.93 19.49 -12.07
C ASP A 62 -16.74 18.40 -12.81
N GLY A 63 -18.08 18.54 -12.86
CA GLY A 63 -18.97 17.57 -13.50
C GLY A 63 -18.98 16.20 -12.82
N ILE A 64 -18.80 16.18 -11.49
CA ILE A 64 -18.73 14.95 -10.71
C ILE A 64 -20.09 14.28 -10.67
N LYS A 65 -20.15 13.00 -11.09
CA LYS A 65 -21.34 12.16 -10.95
C LYS A 65 -21.21 11.24 -9.76
N VAL A 66 -22.30 11.03 -9.04
CA VAL A 66 -22.33 10.29 -7.78
C VAL A 66 -23.20 9.04 -7.97
N ILE A 67 -22.62 7.86 -7.75
CA ILE A 67 -23.26 6.57 -8.00
C ILE A 67 -23.26 5.77 -6.69
N PRO A 68 -24.41 5.28 -6.20
CA PRO A 68 -24.44 4.42 -5.01
C PRO A 68 -23.58 3.16 -5.21
N GLU A 69 -22.77 2.79 -4.21
CA GLU A 69 -21.83 1.65 -4.31
C GLU A 69 -22.51 0.32 -4.69
N GLN A 70 -23.77 0.15 -4.31
CA GLN A 70 -24.58 -1.04 -4.58
C GLN A 70 -25.06 -1.16 -6.03
N ARG A 71 -24.96 -0.11 -6.86
CA ARG A 71 -25.35 -0.17 -8.29
C ARG A 71 -24.18 -0.66 -9.15
N LYS A 72 -24.42 -1.77 -9.86
CA LYS A 72 -23.49 -2.41 -10.80
C LYS A 72 -22.80 -1.40 -11.73
N LEU A 73 -21.48 -1.29 -11.63
CA LEU A 73 -20.66 -0.69 -12.66
C LEU A 73 -20.40 -1.73 -13.76
N SER A 74 -21.09 -1.60 -14.88
CA SER A 74 -20.47 -1.96 -16.16
C SER A 74 -19.55 -0.80 -16.52
N GLU A 75 -18.26 -0.88 -16.20
CA GLU A 75 -17.29 0.07 -16.73
C GLU A 75 -17.30 -0.05 -18.26
N VAL A 76 -17.99 0.86 -18.92
CA VAL A 76 -17.86 0.99 -20.37
C VAL A 76 -16.46 1.52 -20.60
N LYS A 77 -15.56 0.65 -21.08
CA LYS A 77 -14.20 1.00 -21.50
C LYS A 77 -14.25 2.14 -22.51
N GLN A 78 -14.17 3.38 -22.06
CA GLN A 78 -14.04 4.51 -22.96
C GLN A 78 -12.61 4.55 -23.49
N SER A 79 -12.49 4.47 -24.82
CA SER A 79 -11.21 4.64 -25.51
C SER A 79 -10.61 6.00 -25.16
N PHE A 80 -9.28 6.07 -25.05
CA PHE A 80 -8.53 7.31 -24.78
C PHE A 80 -9.05 8.47 -25.64
N TRP A 81 -9.27 8.23 -26.93
CA TRP A 81 -9.71 9.26 -27.89
C TRP A 81 -11.14 9.77 -27.70
N LYS A 82 -11.99 9.06 -26.94
CA LYS A 82 -13.40 9.44 -26.72
C LYS A 82 -13.61 10.26 -25.44
N LYS A 83 -12.57 10.45 -24.63
CA LYS A 83 -12.64 11.28 -23.43
C LYS A 83 -12.81 12.75 -23.77
N LYS A 84 -13.62 13.46 -22.97
CA LYS A 84 -13.96 14.87 -23.20
C LYS A 84 -12.71 15.75 -23.22
N GLU A 85 -11.76 15.52 -22.32
CA GLU A 85 -10.51 16.28 -22.21
C GLU A 85 -9.65 16.13 -23.48
N ASN A 86 -9.58 14.91 -24.02
CA ASN A 86 -8.79 14.61 -25.22
C ASN A 86 -9.45 15.16 -26.48
N VAL A 87 -10.78 15.12 -26.57
CA VAL A 87 -11.53 15.74 -27.66
C VAL A 87 -11.35 17.25 -27.65
N ILE A 88 -11.45 17.90 -26.48
CA ILE A 88 -11.21 19.34 -26.34
C ILE A 88 -9.77 19.69 -26.77
N THR A 89 -8.78 18.90 -26.35
CA THR A 89 -7.37 19.09 -26.74
C THR A 89 -7.17 18.97 -28.25
N MET A 90 -7.79 17.97 -28.90
CA MET A 90 -7.71 17.82 -30.36
C MET A 90 -8.39 18.97 -31.11
N ILE A 91 -9.53 19.45 -30.63
CA ILE A 91 -10.23 20.59 -31.24
C ILE A 91 -9.39 21.87 -31.07
N SER A 92 -8.82 22.09 -29.88
CA SER A 92 -7.91 23.21 -29.62
C SER A 92 -6.70 23.16 -30.55
N LEU A 93 -6.06 22.00 -30.70
CA LEU A 93 -4.95 21.79 -31.64
C LEU A 93 -5.34 22.12 -33.09
N PHE A 94 -6.51 21.66 -33.53
CA PHE A 94 -7.01 21.92 -34.88
C PHE A 94 -7.15 23.42 -35.14
N PHE A 95 -7.78 24.16 -34.24
CA PHE A 95 -7.94 25.61 -34.39
C PHE A 95 -6.62 26.37 -34.25
N THR A 96 -5.69 25.94 -33.40
CA THR A 96 -4.34 26.52 -33.30
C THR A 96 -3.55 26.31 -34.60
N MET A 97 -3.58 25.11 -35.18
CA MET A 97 -2.95 24.87 -36.49
C MET A 97 -3.60 25.71 -37.59
N LEU A 98 -4.93 25.79 -37.62
CA LEU A 98 -5.66 26.61 -38.59
C LEU A 98 -5.29 28.09 -38.46
N GLY A 99 -5.15 28.59 -37.22
CA GLY A 99 -4.67 29.94 -36.93
C GLY A 99 -3.27 30.20 -37.49
N TYR A 100 -2.32 29.28 -37.29
CA TYR A 100 -0.98 29.41 -37.89
C TYR A 100 -1.01 29.34 -39.43
N ILE A 101 -1.85 28.50 -40.03
CA ILE A 101 -2.01 28.47 -41.50
C ILE A 101 -2.50 29.82 -42.01
N PHE A 102 -3.51 30.42 -41.37
CA PHE A 102 -4.01 31.75 -41.74
C PHE A 102 -3.01 32.88 -41.46
N TYR A 103 -2.25 32.76 -40.38
CA TYR A 103 -1.15 33.67 -40.05
C TYR A 103 -0.12 33.73 -41.19
N PHE A 104 0.32 32.57 -41.72
CA PHE A 104 1.28 32.53 -42.83
C PHE A 104 0.68 32.87 -44.21
N MET A 105 -0.62 32.60 -44.44
CA MET A 105 -1.25 32.80 -45.75
C MET A 105 -1.83 34.19 -45.98
N ILE A 106 -2.44 34.79 -44.95
CA ILE A 106 -3.32 35.97 -45.11
C ILE A 106 -2.78 37.20 -44.38
N ASN A 107 -2.02 37.00 -43.28
CA ASN A 107 -1.40 37.98 -42.36
C ASN A 107 -1.97 37.89 -40.93
N GLU A 108 -1.17 38.34 -39.95
CA GLU A 108 -1.44 38.25 -38.51
C GLU A 108 -2.72 38.97 -38.06
N SER A 109 -2.95 40.17 -38.60
CA SER A 109 -4.05 41.04 -38.23
C SER A 109 -5.39 40.70 -38.88
N HIS A 110 -5.45 39.65 -39.71
CA HIS A 110 -6.67 39.30 -40.42
C HIS A 110 -7.72 38.72 -39.45
N PRO A 111 -9.00 39.13 -39.52
CA PRO A 111 -10.05 38.66 -38.59
C PRO A 111 -10.23 37.13 -38.55
N LEU A 112 -9.95 36.44 -39.66
CA LEU A 112 -9.98 34.97 -39.71
C LEU A 112 -8.86 34.33 -38.89
N THR A 113 -7.65 34.91 -38.90
CA THR A 113 -6.50 34.46 -38.10
C THR A 113 -6.81 34.61 -36.62
N ILE A 114 -7.27 35.80 -36.22
CA ILE A 114 -7.67 36.09 -34.83
C ILE A 114 -8.84 35.20 -34.40
N GLY A 115 -9.85 35.03 -35.27
CA GLY A 115 -11.01 34.17 -35.00
C GLY A 115 -10.64 32.70 -34.77
N ALA A 116 -9.66 32.17 -35.51
CA ALA A 116 -9.17 30.81 -35.30
C ALA A 116 -8.44 30.67 -33.96
N PHE A 117 -7.55 31.61 -33.60
CA PHE A 117 -6.88 31.60 -32.29
C PHE A 117 -7.86 31.80 -31.13
N LEU A 118 -8.84 32.70 -31.28
CA LEU A 118 -9.87 32.92 -30.27
C LEU A 118 -10.72 31.66 -30.05
N ALA A 119 -11.08 30.95 -31.13
CA ALA A 119 -11.78 29.67 -31.02
C ALA A 119 -10.95 28.62 -30.28
N ALA A 120 -9.63 28.54 -30.56
CA ALA A 120 -8.72 27.64 -29.85
C ALA A 120 -8.65 27.96 -28.35
N ILE A 121 -8.56 29.26 -28.00
CA ILE A 121 -8.53 29.76 -26.62
C ILE A 121 -9.84 29.44 -25.90
N LEU A 122 -10.99 29.76 -26.48
CA LEU A 122 -12.29 29.57 -25.83
C LEU A 122 -12.65 28.10 -25.63
N ILE A 123 -12.38 27.25 -26.64
CA ILE A 123 -12.71 25.82 -26.57
C ILE A 123 -11.73 25.09 -25.66
N GLY A 124 -10.42 25.28 -25.86
CA GLY A 124 -9.39 24.63 -25.06
C GLY A 124 -9.33 25.15 -23.61
N GLY A 125 -9.65 26.43 -23.40
CA GLY A 125 -9.59 27.10 -22.11
C GLY A 125 -10.92 27.12 -21.37
N TYR A 126 -12.00 26.54 -21.89
CA TYR A 126 -13.35 26.64 -21.29
C TYR A 126 -13.36 26.28 -19.79
N SER A 127 -12.81 25.12 -19.43
CA SER A 127 -12.70 24.68 -18.03
C SER A 127 -11.78 25.59 -17.22
N LEU A 128 -10.65 25.98 -17.82
CA LEU A 128 -9.64 26.84 -17.21
C LEU A 128 -10.23 28.20 -16.81
N PHE A 129 -10.94 28.88 -17.72
CA PHE A 129 -11.51 30.21 -17.48
C PHE A 129 -12.60 30.20 -16.42
N ILE A 130 -13.50 29.21 -16.46
CA ILE A 130 -14.59 29.11 -15.47
C ILE A 130 -14.01 28.92 -14.07
N ILE A 131 -13.04 28.02 -13.92
CA ILE A 131 -12.44 27.73 -12.61
C ILE A 131 -11.55 28.89 -12.17
N GLY A 132 -10.69 29.41 -13.05
CA GLY A 132 -9.77 30.50 -12.76
C GLY A 132 -10.49 31.78 -12.35
N LEU A 133 -11.57 32.17 -13.04
CA LEU A 133 -12.35 33.36 -12.69
C LEU A 133 -13.10 33.18 -11.36
N LYS A 134 -13.62 31.98 -11.08
CA LYS A 134 -14.25 31.64 -9.79
C LYS A 134 -13.25 31.63 -8.64
N ASN A 135 -12.01 31.24 -8.88
CA ASN A 135 -10.96 31.25 -7.87
C ASN A 135 -10.43 32.67 -7.61
N LEU A 136 -10.29 33.47 -8.67
CA LEU A 136 -9.93 34.89 -8.59
C LEU A 136 -10.92 35.69 -7.72
N THR A 137 -12.23 35.50 -7.95
CA THR A 137 -13.29 36.15 -7.15
C THR A 137 -13.29 35.74 -5.68
N LYS A 138 -12.74 34.57 -5.36
CA LYS A 138 -12.58 34.05 -3.99
C LYS A 138 -11.22 34.33 -3.37
N LEU A 139 -10.34 35.08 -4.04
CA LEU A 139 -8.94 35.33 -3.64
C LEU A 139 -8.15 34.03 -3.39
N GLN A 140 -8.47 32.98 -4.14
CA GLN A 140 -7.74 31.71 -4.13
C GLN A 140 -6.78 31.70 -5.31
N PHE A 141 -5.50 31.96 -5.04
CA PHE A 141 -4.49 32.01 -6.09
C PHE A 141 -3.91 30.63 -6.35
N ASP A 142 -4.34 30.01 -7.45
CA ASP A 142 -3.86 28.72 -7.93
C ASP A 142 -3.32 28.82 -9.37
N MET A 143 -2.79 27.70 -9.88
CA MET A 143 -2.29 27.59 -11.25
C MET A 143 -3.35 28.02 -12.29
N LYS A 144 -4.62 27.63 -12.12
CA LYS A 144 -5.69 27.97 -13.07
C LYS A 144 -5.97 29.47 -13.09
N THR A 145 -5.86 30.12 -11.94
CA THR A 145 -5.97 31.58 -11.80
C THR A 145 -4.82 32.30 -12.50
N LEU A 146 -3.58 31.85 -12.26
CA LEU A 146 -2.37 32.39 -12.92
C LEU A 146 -2.51 32.31 -14.45
N MET A 147 -2.80 31.13 -14.97
CA MET A 147 -2.94 30.90 -16.41
C MET A 147 -4.08 31.72 -17.02
N THR A 148 -5.19 31.87 -16.31
CA THR A 148 -6.31 32.73 -16.74
C THR A 148 -5.88 34.19 -16.88
N ILE A 149 -5.17 34.73 -15.88
CA ILE A 149 -4.63 36.10 -15.94
C ILE A 149 -3.65 36.24 -17.10
N ALA A 150 -2.77 35.26 -17.30
CA ALA A 150 -1.79 35.27 -18.39
C ALA A 150 -2.44 35.31 -19.77
N ILE A 151 -3.44 34.45 -20.02
CA ILE A 151 -4.11 34.35 -21.32
C ILE A 151 -4.95 35.60 -21.61
N ILE A 152 -5.65 36.14 -20.60
CA ILE A 152 -6.38 37.40 -20.75
C ILE A 152 -5.40 38.55 -21.02
N GLY A 153 -4.27 38.59 -20.30
CA GLY A 153 -3.21 39.57 -20.54
C GLY A 153 -2.65 39.50 -21.95
N ALA A 154 -2.34 38.29 -22.44
CA ALA A 154 -1.87 38.06 -23.82
C ALA A 154 -2.89 38.52 -24.87
N ALA A 155 -4.18 38.25 -24.64
CA ALA A 155 -5.24 38.72 -25.53
C ALA A 155 -5.35 40.26 -25.56
N ILE A 156 -5.15 40.94 -24.41
CA ILE A 156 -5.23 42.42 -24.31
C ILE A 156 -4.08 43.08 -25.09
N ILE A 157 -2.88 42.52 -25.04
CA ILE A 157 -1.70 43.05 -25.75
C ILE A 157 -1.67 42.66 -27.24
N GLY A 158 -2.64 41.86 -27.71
CA GLY A 158 -2.74 41.44 -29.11
C GLY A 158 -1.99 40.15 -29.46
N GLU A 159 -1.40 39.47 -28.48
CA GLU A 159 -0.61 38.23 -28.63
C GLU A 159 -1.53 36.98 -28.69
N TRP A 160 -2.45 36.96 -29.64
CA TRP A 160 -3.45 35.89 -29.80
C TRP A 160 -2.82 34.52 -30.10
N ALA A 161 -1.76 34.51 -30.90
CA ALA A 161 -1.06 33.29 -31.29
C ALA A 161 -0.41 32.62 -30.08
N GLU A 162 0.30 33.39 -29.25
CA GLU A 162 0.90 32.88 -28.02
C GLU A 162 -0.17 32.37 -27.06
N GLY A 163 -1.25 33.15 -26.84
CA GLY A 163 -2.41 32.76 -26.02
C GLY A 163 -3.02 31.41 -26.40
N ALA A 164 -3.20 31.16 -27.71
CA ALA A 164 -3.76 29.90 -28.20
C ALA A 164 -2.81 28.70 -27.98
N VAL A 165 -1.51 28.90 -28.17
CA VAL A 165 -0.49 27.87 -27.89
C VAL A 165 -0.46 27.54 -26.40
N VAL A 166 -0.54 28.56 -25.52
CA VAL A 166 -0.61 28.38 -24.06
C VAL A 166 -1.75 27.44 -23.69
N VAL A 167 -2.95 27.75 -24.18
CA VAL A 167 -4.18 27.00 -23.88
C VAL A 167 -4.09 25.57 -24.39
N PHE A 168 -3.62 25.38 -25.63
CA PHE A 168 -3.47 24.04 -26.20
C PHE A 168 -2.49 23.19 -25.38
N LEU A 169 -1.30 23.72 -25.07
CA LEU A 169 -0.30 22.99 -24.31
C LEU A 169 -0.83 22.64 -22.91
N PHE A 170 -1.48 23.58 -22.23
CA PHE A 170 -2.10 23.35 -20.94
C PHE A 170 -3.13 22.21 -20.99
N ALA A 171 -4.04 22.23 -21.96
CA ALA A 171 -5.03 21.17 -22.16
C ALA A 171 -4.38 19.80 -22.41
N LEU A 172 -3.28 19.77 -23.18
CA LEU A 172 -2.50 18.56 -23.41
C LEU A 172 -1.87 18.00 -22.13
N SER A 173 -1.38 18.86 -21.21
CA SER A 173 -0.87 18.38 -19.92
C SER A 173 -1.96 17.82 -19.03
N GLU A 174 -3.11 18.49 -18.90
CA GLU A 174 -4.23 17.94 -18.10
C GLU A 174 -4.68 16.58 -18.65
N ALA A 175 -4.72 16.42 -19.98
CA ALA A 175 -5.01 15.13 -20.62
C ALA A 175 -3.97 14.04 -20.28
N LEU A 176 -2.68 14.36 -20.30
CA LEU A 176 -1.59 13.42 -19.98
C LEU A 176 -1.53 13.07 -18.48
N GLU A 177 -1.81 14.04 -17.61
CA GLU A 177 -1.91 13.85 -16.16
C GLU A 177 -3.07 12.90 -15.83
N SER A 178 -4.27 13.20 -16.34
CA SER A 178 -5.46 12.36 -16.20
C SER A 178 -5.20 10.93 -16.71
N TYR A 179 -4.56 10.79 -17.88
CA TYR A 179 -4.18 9.49 -18.40
C TYR A 179 -3.22 8.71 -17.48
N SER A 180 -2.24 9.40 -16.92
CA SER A 180 -1.24 8.78 -16.03
C SER A 180 -1.88 8.27 -14.75
N ILE A 181 -2.74 9.09 -14.13
CA ILE A 181 -3.49 8.72 -12.93
C ILE A 181 -4.43 7.56 -13.22
N ASP A 182 -5.19 7.62 -14.32
CA ASP A 182 -6.10 6.55 -14.70
C ASP A 182 -5.38 5.24 -15.00
N LYS A 183 -4.20 5.29 -15.64
CA LYS A 183 -3.40 4.10 -15.90
C LYS A 183 -2.89 3.48 -14.60
N ALA A 184 -2.53 4.32 -13.63
CA ALA A 184 -2.11 3.86 -12.32
C ALA A 184 -3.31 3.27 -11.54
N ARG A 185 -4.49 3.91 -11.58
CA ARG A 185 -5.75 3.40 -11.00
C ARG A 185 -6.18 2.08 -11.65
N ARG A 186 -6.15 1.97 -12.99
CA ARG A 186 -6.49 0.73 -13.72
C ARG A 186 -5.59 -0.44 -13.36
N SER A 187 -4.35 -0.18 -12.97
CA SER A 187 -3.43 -1.22 -12.53
C SER A 187 -3.90 -1.89 -11.22
N ILE A 188 -4.71 -1.17 -10.45
CA ILE A 188 -5.34 -1.63 -9.21
C ILE A 188 -6.72 -2.21 -9.51
N THR A 189 -7.53 -1.55 -10.34
CA THR A 189 -8.83 -2.08 -10.79
C THR A 189 -8.68 -3.40 -11.56
N SER A 190 -7.56 -3.63 -12.25
CA SER A 190 -7.29 -4.92 -12.89
C SER A 190 -7.17 -6.08 -11.88
N LEU A 191 -6.93 -5.80 -10.59
CA LEU A 191 -7.04 -6.80 -9.52
C LEU A 191 -8.50 -7.22 -9.28
N MET A 192 -9.46 -6.30 -9.47
CA MET A 192 -10.91 -6.57 -9.35
C MET A 192 -11.43 -7.48 -10.45
N ASP A 193 -10.83 -7.43 -11.65
CA ASP A 193 -11.18 -8.30 -12.77
C ASP A 193 -10.54 -9.70 -12.67
N ILE A 194 -9.76 -9.97 -11.61
CA ILE A 194 -9.09 -11.27 -11.44
C ILE A 194 -10.10 -12.33 -11.01
N ALA A 195 -10.97 -12.03 -10.05
CA ALA A 195 -11.97 -12.99 -9.55
C ALA A 195 -13.17 -13.11 -10.51
N PRO A 196 -13.62 -14.34 -10.83
CA PRO A 196 -14.81 -14.55 -11.65
C PRO A 196 -16.08 -14.09 -10.94
N LYS A 197 -17.04 -13.56 -11.71
CA LYS A 197 -18.34 -13.05 -11.19
C LYS A 197 -19.38 -14.15 -10.94
N LYS A 198 -19.06 -15.37 -11.32
CA LYS A 198 -19.91 -16.54 -11.14
C LYS A 198 -19.12 -17.67 -10.54
N ALA A 199 -19.78 -18.46 -9.71
CA ALA A 199 -19.23 -19.64 -9.08
C ALA A 199 -20.11 -20.85 -9.38
N THR A 200 -19.49 -22.01 -9.57
CA THR A 200 -20.21 -23.28 -9.64
C THR A 200 -20.23 -23.88 -8.25
N ILE A 201 -21.42 -24.01 -7.66
CA ILE A 201 -21.61 -24.63 -6.35
C ILE A 201 -22.26 -26.00 -6.48
N ARG A 202 -21.95 -26.89 -5.55
CA ARG A 202 -22.57 -28.20 -5.43
C ARG A 202 -23.73 -28.14 -4.44
N LYS A 203 -24.96 -28.37 -4.90
CA LYS A 203 -26.14 -28.54 -4.05
C LYS A 203 -26.65 -29.98 -4.17
N GLY A 204 -26.30 -30.82 -3.20
CA GLY A 204 -26.61 -32.25 -3.24
C GLY A 204 -25.85 -32.95 -4.38
N ASN A 205 -26.58 -33.57 -5.32
CA ASN A 205 -25.99 -34.26 -6.48
C ASN A 205 -25.86 -33.39 -7.74
N GLU A 206 -26.36 -32.15 -7.73
CA GLU A 206 -26.33 -31.26 -8.89
C GLU A 206 -25.36 -30.10 -8.69
N THR A 207 -24.82 -29.61 -9.80
CA THR A 207 -23.98 -28.41 -9.85
C THR A 207 -24.77 -27.27 -10.47
N ILE A 208 -24.79 -26.12 -9.79
CA ILE A 208 -25.47 -24.91 -10.26
C ILE A 208 -24.48 -23.76 -10.34
N GLU A 209 -24.60 -22.96 -11.39
CA GLU A 209 -23.82 -21.74 -11.56
C GLU A 209 -24.61 -20.56 -10.99
N ILE A 210 -24.08 -19.90 -9.97
CA ILE A 210 -24.69 -18.73 -9.32
C ILE A 210 -23.75 -17.53 -9.36
N ALA A 211 -24.29 -16.32 -9.14
CA ALA A 211 -23.45 -15.14 -8.96
C ALA A 211 -22.66 -15.26 -7.66
N VAL A 212 -21.42 -14.74 -7.63
CA VAL A 212 -20.58 -14.84 -6.42
C VAL A 212 -21.23 -14.17 -5.22
N GLU A 213 -22.00 -13.10 -5.43
CA GLU A 213 -22.69 -12.36 -4.38
C GLU A 213 -23.79 -13.18 -3.69
N ASP A 214 -24.30 -14.22 -4.35
CA ASP A 214 -25.33 -15.12 -3.80
C ASP A 214 -24.72 -16.35 -3.09
N VAL A 215 -23.39 -16.52 -3.13
CA VAL A 215 -22.67 -17.64 -2.49
C VAL A 215 -22.63 -17.42 -0.97
N GLN A 216 -22.99 -18.46 -0.21
CA GLN A 216 -22.97 -18.41 1.25
C GLN A 216 -21.76 -19.13 1.85
N ILE A 217 -21.41 -18.75 3.08
CA ILE A 217 -20.40 -19.47 3.88
C ILE A 217 -20.85 -20.93 4.03
N ASN A 218 -19.90 -21.86 3.90
CA ASN A 218 -20.07 -23.31 3.86
C ASN A 218 -20.63 -23.91 2.55
N ASP A 219 -20.95 -23.10 1.53
CA ASP A 219 -21.22 -23.66 0.20
C ASP A 219 -19.97 -24.39 -0.32
N ILE A 220 -20.16 -25.47 -1.08
CA ILE A 220 -19.06 -26.23 -1.70
C ILE A 220 -18.92 -25.78 -3.15
N LEU A 221 -17.83 -25.08 -3.44
CA LEU A 221 -17.41 -24.73 -4.78
C LEU A 221 -16.82 -25.93 -5.50
N LEU A 222 -17.21 -26.16 -6.74
CA LEU A 222 -16.55 -27.10 -7.63
C LEU A 222 -15.67 -26.31 -8.61
N ILE A 223 -14.36 -26.51 -8.51
CA ILE A 223 -13.37 -25.81 -9.34
C ILE A 223 -12.68 -26.84 -10.24
N LYS A 224 -12.83 -26.65 -11.56
CA LYS A 224 -12.22 -27.54 -12.56
C LYS A 224 -10.78 -27.11 -12.88
N PRO A 225 -9.96 -27.99 -13.46
CA PRO A 225 -8.65 -27.63 -14.00
C PRO A 225 -8.74 -26.45 -14.97
N GLY A 226 -7.81 -25.51 -14.89
CA GLY A 226 -7.76 -24.27 -15.65
C GLY A 226 -8.77 -23.18 -15.23
N GLN A 227 -9.65 -23.44 -14.25
CA GLN A 227 -10.60 -22.44 -13.76
C GLN A 227 -10.00 -21.54 -12.68
N LYS A 228 -10.50 -20.30 -12.65
CA LYS A 228 -10.22 -19.39 -11.55
C LYS A 228 -11.09 -19.70 -10.35
N ILE A 229 -10.50 -19.61 -9.17
CA ILE A 229 -11.20 -19.75 -7.91
C ILE A 229 -12.04 -18.49 -7.66
N ALA A 230 -13.32 -18.65 -7.34
CA ALA A 230 -14.26 -17.53 -7.22
C ALA A 230 -14.28 -16.89 -5.82
N MET A 231 -14.12 -17.71 -4.78
CA MET A 231 -14.20 -17.31 -3.37
C MET A 231 -13.04 -17.90 -2.59
N ASP A 232 -12.69 -17.26 -1.48
CA ASP A 232 -11.79 -17.84 -0.50
C ASP A 232 -12.45 -19.04 0.20
N GLY A 233 -11.65 -20.06 0.49
CA GLY A 233 -12.15 -21.28 1.12
C GLY A 233 -11.07 -22.28 1.47
N GLU A 234 -11.51 -23.42 1.97
CA GLU A 234 -10.67 -24.56 2.37
C GLU A 234 -10.97 -25.76 1.47
N VAL A 235 -9.93 -26.44 0.98
CA VAL A 235 -10.09 -27.65 0.16
C VAL A 235 -10.68 -28.76 1.03
N VAL A 236 -11.84 -29.29 0.64
CA VAL A 236 -12.49 -30.42 1.32
C VAL A 236 -12.31 -31.74 0.60
N ASN A 237 -12.04 -31.69 -0.70
CA ASN A 237 -11.79 -32.87 -1.52
C ASN A 237 -10.97 -32.48 -2.77
N GLY A 238 -10.09 -33.38 -3.19
CA GLY A 238 -9.19 -33.18 -4.34
C GLY A 238 -7.78 -32.71 -3.96
N GLU A 239 -6.92 -32.74 -4.97
CA GLU A 239 -5.51 -32.37 -4.90
C GLU A 239 -5.13 -31.69 -6.22
N SER A 240 -4.46 -30.54 -6.17
CA SER A 240 -4.09 -29.79 -7.37
C SER A 240 -3.00 -28.76 -7.08
N SER A 241 -2.29 -28.35 -8.13
CA SER A 241 -1.46 -27.14 -8.13
C SER A 241 -2.32 -25.90 -8.36
N VAL A 242 -2.15 -24.89 -7.51
CA VAL A 242 -2.84 -23.60 -7.58
C VAL A 242 -1.83 -22.50 -7.83
N ASN A 243 -2.00 -21.80 -8.94
CA ASN A 243 -1.22 -20.64 -9.31
C ASN A 243 -1.76 -19.39 -8.62
N GLN A 244 -0.97 -18.89 -7.67
CA GLN A 244 -1.33 -17.75 -6.84
C GLN A 244 -0.68 -16.43 -7.29
N ALA A 245 -0.02 -16.41 -8.47
CA ALA A 245 0.72 -15.25 -8.98
C ALA A 245 -0.07 -13.95 -9.02
N ALA A 246 -1.39 -14.07 -9.19
CA ALA A 246 -2.32 -12.95 -9.25
C ALA A 246 -2.42 -12.17 -7.91
N ILE A 247 -2.10 -12.82 -6.78
CA ILE A 247 -2.13 -12.25 -5.43
C ILE A 247 -0.71 -12.13 -4.88
N THR A 248 0.06 -13.20 -4.98
CA THR A 248 1.36 -13.34 -4.33
C THR A 248 2.50 -12.76 -5.18
N GLY A 249 2.28 -12.59 -6.48
CA GLY A 249 3.32 -12.24 -7.45
C GLY A 249 4.28 -13.39 -7.79
N GLU A 250 4.15 -14.54 -7.12
CA GLU A 250 5.00 -15.72 -7.33
C GLU A 250 4.49 -16.57 -8.49
N SER A 251 5.35 -16.88 -9.45
CA SER A 251 4.99 -17.63 -10.65
C SER A 251 4.99 -19.15 -10.46
N ILE A 252 5.48 -19.65 -9.32
CA ILE A 252 5.54 -21.09 -9.03
C ILE A 252 4.21 -21.50 -8.39
N PRO A 253 3.46 -22.45 -9.00
CA PRO A 253 2.22 -22.97 -8.42
C PRO A 253 2.45 -23.64 -7.06
N VAL A 254 1.54 -23.42 -6.13
CA VAL A 254 1.57 -24.02 -4.80
C VAL A 254 0.69 -25.26 -4.81
N HIS A 255 1.22 -26.37 -4.33
CA HIS A 255 0.48 -27.62 -4.21
C HIS A 255 -0.56 -27.54 -3.08
N LYS A 256 -1.80 -27.96 -3.35
CA LYS A 256 -2.94 -27.87 -2.42
C LYS A 256 -3.65 -29.22 -2.27
N THR A 257 -3.91 -29.59 -1.02
CA THR A 257 -4.54 -30.83 -0.58
C THR A 257 -5.68 -30.53 0.39
N THR A 258 -6.40 -31.58 0.82
CA THR A 258 -7.51 -31.43 1.79
C THR A 258 -7.04 -30.76 3.08
N GLY A 259 -7.75 -29.71 3.51
CA GLY A 259 -7.40 -28.88 4.66
C GLY A 259 -6.60 -27.62 4.30
N ASP A 260 -6.09 -27.50 3.07
CA ASP A 260 -5.36 -26.30 2.66
C ASP A 260 -6.29 -25.17 2.22
N GLU A 261 -5.92 -23.94 2.54
CA GLU A 261 -6.64 -22.75 2.09
C GLU A 261 -6.35 -22.42 0.62
N VAL A 262 -7.37 -21.89 -0.05
CA VAL A 262 -7.30 -21.33 -1.40
C VAL A 262 -7.93 -19.96 -1.45
N PHE A 263 -7.43 -19.12 -2.36
CA PHE A 263 -7.81 -17.72 -2.46
C PHE A 263 -8.57 -17.43 -3.76
N ALA A 264 -9.57 -16.55 -3.70
CA ALA A 264 -10.28 -16.04 -4.86
C ALA A 264 -9.31 -15.44 -5.88
N GLY A 265 -9.60 -15.55 -7.17
CA GLY A 265 -8.78 -15.03 -8.28
C GLY A 265 -7.52 -15.83 -8.62
N THR A 266 -7.12 -16.81 -7.80
CA THR A 266 -6.06 -17.75 -8.14
C THR A 266 -6.53 -18.75 -9.20
N ILE A 267 -5.59 -19.37 -9.94
CA ILE A 267 -5.92 -20.31 -11.02
C ILE A 267 -5.61 -21.73 -10.54
N ASN A 268 -6.61 -22.60 -10.60
CA ASN A 268 -6.43 -24.03 -10.42
C ASN A 268 -5.86 -24.63 -11.71
N GLU A 269 -4.73 -25.34 -11.67
CA GLU A 269 -4.04 -25.79 -12.90
C GLU A 269 -4.40 -27.23 -13.28
N GLU A 270 -4.06 -28.22 -12.45
CA GLU A 270 -4.06 -29.63 -12.86
C GLU A 270 -5.29 -30.43 -12.43
N GLY A 271 -5.58 -30.50 -11.13
CA GLY A 271 -6.64 -31.32 -10.53
C GLY A 271 -7.97 -30.58 -10.37
N SER A 272 -9.04 -31.28 -10.02
CA SER A 272 -10.30 -30.64 -9.61
C SER A 272 -10.35 -30.50 -8.09
N LEU A 273 -10.81 -29.36 -7.60
CA LEU A 273 -10.94 -29.08 -6.17
C LEU A 273 -12.41 -28.88 -5.80
N GLU A 274 -12.81 -29.46 -4.68
CA GLU A 274 -14.01 -29.06 -3.96
C GLU A 274 -13.59 -28.20 -2.77
N VAL A 275 -14.10 -26.99 -2.72
CA VAL A 275 -13.65 -25.97 -1.77
C VAL A 275 -14.84 -25.46 -0.97
N ARG A 276 -14.79 -25.58 0.36
CA ARG A 276 -15.79 -25.02 1.25
C ARG A 276 -15.52 -23.53 1.43
N VAL A 277 -16.51 -22.70 1.12
CA VAL A 277 -16.42 -21.25 1.24
C VAL A 277 -16.29 -20.87 2.72
N THR A 278 -15.26 -20.08 3.05
CA THR A 278 -15.01 -19.61 4.43
C THR A 278 -15.38 -18.14 4.62
N LYS A 279 -15.40 -17.34 3.55
CA LYS A 279 -15.62 -15.88 3.60
C LYS A 279 -16.72 -15.44 2.62
N ARG A 280 -17.39 -14.32 2.91
CA ARG A 280 -18.30 -13.64 1.96
C ARG A 280 -17.50 -12.94 0.87
N VAL A 281 -18.15 -12.55 -0.24
CA VAL A 281 -17.49 -11.87 -1.37
C VAL A 281 -16.76 -10.60 -0.92
N GLU A 282 -17.45 -9.80 -0.11
CA GLU A 282 -16.95 -8.55 0.47
C GLU A 282 -15.74 -8.74 1.40
N ASP A 283 -15.60 -9.93 1.99
CA ASP A 283 -14.55 -10.29 2.94
C ASP A 283 -13.41 -11.11 2.31
N THR A 284 -13.47 -11.39 1.00
CA THR A 284 -12.40 -12.14 0.32
C THR A 284 -11.08 -11.39 0.38
N THR A 285 -9.97 -12.13 0.33
CA THR A 285 -8.61 -11.59 0.36
C THR A 285 -8.42 -10.55 -0.74
N ILE A 286 -8.94 -10.81 -1.94
CA ILE A 286 -8.93 -9.83 -3.05
C ILE A 286 -9.77 -8.60 -2.73
N ALA A 287 -10.98 -8.74 -2.18
CA ALA A 287 -11.81 -7.59 -1.80
C ALA A 287 -11.13 -6.71 -0.74
N LYS A 288 -10.48 -7.33 0.26
CA LYS A 288 -9.68 -6.62 1.25
C LYS A 288 -8.47 -5.93 0.63
N ILE A 289 -7.75 -6.60 -0.28
CA ILE A 289 -6.66 -5.99 -1.06
C ILE A 289 -7.17 -4.74 -1.78
N ILE A 290 -8.32 -4.81 -2.43
CA ILE A 290 -8.92 -3.67 -3.15
C ILE A 290 -9.23 -2.54 -2.17
N HIS A 291 -9.90 -2.84 -1.06
CA HIS A 291 -10.25 -1.84 -0.05
C HIS A 291 -9.02 -1.13 0.53
N LEU A 292 -8.00 -1.90 0.91
CA LEU A 292 -6.75 -1.37 1.47
C LEU A 292 -5.98 -0.51 0.47
N VAL A 293 -5.96 -0.91 -0.80
CA VAL A 293 -5.33 -0.10 -1.86
C VAL A 293 -6.16 1.15 -2.15
N GLU A 294 -7.49 1.06 -2.10
CA GLU A 294 -8.38 2.21 -2.20
C GLU A 294 -8.07 3.21 -1.07
N GLU A 295 -8.08 2.78 0.19
CA GLU A 295 -7.69 3.59 1.37
C GLU A 295 -6.31 4.24 1.21
N ALA A 296 -5.34 3.49 0.69
CA ALA A 296 -3.98 3.98 0.48
C ALA A 296 -3.85 5.21 -0.41
N GLN A 297 -4.80 5.39 -1.31
CA GLN A 297 -4.76 6.55 -2.19
C GLN A 297 -5.44 7.78 -1.59
N ALA A 298 -6.19 7.65 -0.49
CA ALA A 298 -6.72 8.81 0.25
C ALA A 298 -5.62 9.51 1.04
N GLU A 299 -4.63 8.76 1.52
CA GLU A 299 -3.67 9.27 2.48
C GLU A 299 -2.55 10.08 1.82
N ARG A 300 -2.41 11.35 2.24
CA ARG A 300 -1.43 12.28 1.64
C ARG A 300 -0.06 12.13 2.27
N ALA A 301 0.94 11.88 1.42
CA ALA A 301 2.30 11.71 1.88
C ALA A 301 2.98 13.03 2.31
N PRO A 302 3.96 13.00 3.22
CA PRO A 302 4.65 14.19 3.72
C PRO A 302 5.25 15.07 2.60
N SER A 303 5.87 14.48 1.58
CA SER A 303 6.42 15.26 0.48
C SER A 303 5.35 15.98 -0.36
N GLN A 304 4.16 15.40 -0.49
CA GLN A 304 3.03 16.07 -1.15
C GLN A 304 2.54 17.26 -0.30
N GLN A 305 2.42 17.10 1.02
CA GLN A 305 2.04 18.18 1.93
C GLN A 305 3.07 19.34 1.90
N PHE A 306 4.36 19.01 1.78
CA PHE A 306 5.40 20.02 1.61
C PHE A 306 5.21 20.82 0.33
N VAL A 307 4.96 20.16 -0.81
CA VAL A 307 4.72 20.82 -2.10
C VAL A 307 3.46 21.70 -2.07
N ASP A 308 2.37 21.22 -1.46
CA ASP A 308 1.14 21.99 -1.27
C ASP A 308 1.40 23.27 -0.44
N LYS A 309 2.16 23.13 0.65
CA LYS A 309 2.54 24.27 1.50
C LYS A 309 3.46 25.24 0.76
N PHE A 310 4.41 24.74 -0.03
CA PHE A 310 5.27 25.58 -0.86
C PHE A 310 4.45 26.38 -1.87
N ALA A 311 3.55 25.72 -2.62
CA ALA A 311 2.71 26.37 -3.63
C ALA A 311 1.83 27.48 -3.02
N LYS A 312 1.28 27.27 -1.82
CA LYS A 312 0.46 28.25 -1.09
C LYS A 312 1.17 29.59 -0.88
N TYR A 313 2.47 29.60 -0.64
CA TYR A 313 3.26 30.83 -0.44
C TYR A 313 3.94 31.31 -1.72
N TYR A 314 4.40 30.38 -2.56
CA TYR A 314 5.12 30.68 -3.79
C TYR A 314 4.24 31.36 -4.83
N THR A 315 3.00 30.91 -5.01
CA THR A 315 2.08 31.46 -6.02
C THR A 315 1.76 32.95 -5.80
N PRO A 316 1.34 33.41 -4.60
CA PRO A 316 1.16 34.84 -4.35
C PRO A 316 2.44 35.66 -4.50
N ALA A 317 3.60 35.11 -4.12
CA ALA A 317 4.88 35.79 -4.26
C ALA A 317 5.25 36.03 -5.73
N ILE A 318 5.08 35.03 -6.59
CA ILE A 318 5.28 35.16 -8.05
C ILE A 318 4.31 36.18 -8.65
N MET A 319 3.04 36.20 -8.23
CA MET A 319 2.08 37.20 -8.70
C MET A 319 2.50 38.62 -8.33
N ALA A 320 2.98 38.81 -7.10
CA ALA A 320 3.51 40.10 -6.68
C ALA A 320 4.74 40.49 -7.50
N ILE A 321 5.69 39.57 -7.73
CA ILE A 321 6.87 39.82 -8.56
C ILE A 321 6.46 40.18 -10.00
N ALA A 322 5.55 39.43 -10.62
CA ALA A 322 5.04 39.70 -11.95
C ALA A 322 4.41 41.10 -12.06
N LEU A 323 3.60 41.49 -11.07
CA LEU A 323 3.00 42.82 -11.00
C LEU A 323 4.07 43.92 -10.85
N LEU A 324 5.08 43.70 -10.01
CA LEU A 324 6.17 44.66 -9.81
C LEU A 324 7.00 44.81 -11.10
N VAL A 325 7.28 43.72 -11.82
CA VAL A 325 7.97 43.75 -13.12
C VAL A 325 7.14 44.49 -14.17
N ALA A 326 5.82 44.32 -14.18
CA ALA A 326 4.94 45.00 -15.11
C ALA A 326 4.80 46.51 -14.86
N VAL A 327 4.88 46.96 -13.59
CA VAL A 327 4.52 48.33 -13.20
C VAL A 327 5.74 49.22 -12.91
N ILE A 328 6.78 48.70 -12.25
CA ILE A 328 7.91 49.54 -11.79
C ILE A 328 8.66 50.19 -12.96
N PRO A 329 9.09 49.46 -14.00
CA PRO A 329 9.90 50.05 -15.06
C PRO A 329 9.16 51.09 -15.92
N PRO A 330 7.89 50.90 -16.32
CA PRO A 330 7.13 51.95 -17.00
C PRO A 330 6.92 53.19 -16.13
N LEU A 331 6.64 53.00 -14.83
CA LEU A 331 6.28 54.11 -13.94
C LEU A 331 7.49 54.94 -13.46
N PHE A 332 8.64 54.29 -13.23
CA PHE A 332 9.82 54.94 -12.63
C PHE A 332 11.04 55.04 -13.56
N LEU A 333 11.15 54.18 -14.58
CA LEU A 333 12.30 54.13 -15.49
C LEU A 333 11.95 54.60 -16.92
N GLY A 334 10.69 54.95 -17.18
CA GLY A 334 10.22 55.40 -18.50
C GLY A 334 10.18 54.30 -19.56
N GLY A 335 10.07 53.03 -19.15
CA GLY A 335 9.96 51.89 -20.06
C GLY A 335 8.62 51.82 -20.80
N ASP A 336 8.57 51.06 -21.89
CA ASP A 336 7.33 50.85 -22.65
C ASP A 336 6.33 49.95 -21.90
N TRP A 337 5.07 50.37 -21.82
CA TRP A 337 4.04 49.62 -21.09
C TRP A 337 3.77 48.25 -21.70
N SER A 338 3.78 48.12 -23.03
CA SER A 338 3.50 46.86 -23.69
C SER A 338 4.60 45.84 -23.40
N GLU A 339 5.86 46.25 -23.48
CA GLU A 339 7.03 45.39 -23.26
C GLU A 339 7.12 44.88 -21.80
N TRP A 340 6.92 45.76 -20.82
CA TRP A 340 7.02 45.39 -19.41
C TRP A 340 5.79 44.61 -18.92
N VAL A 341 4.59 44.91 -19.45
CA VAL A 341 3.40 44.08 -19.20
C VAL A 341 3.60 42.69 -19.79
N TYR A 342 4.13 42.58 -21.01
CA TYR A 342 4.51 41.29 -21.62
C TYR A 342 5.49 40.52 -20.73
N SER A 343 6.54 41.18 -20.24
CA SER A 343 7.52 40.58 -19.33
C SER A 343 6.90 40.13 -18.00
N GLY A 344 5.98 40.92 -17.43
CA GLY A 344 5.22 40.53 -16.24
C GLY A 344 4.36 39.29 -16.48
N LEU A 345 3.68 39.20 -17.63
CA LEU A 345 2.91 38.01 -18.02
C LEU A 345 3.83 36.80 -18.22
N ALA A 346 5.00 36.99 -18.85
CA ALA A 346 6.00 35.93 -19.01
C ALA A 346 6.52 35.43 -17.66
N VAL A 347 6.81 36.32 -16.71
CA VAL A 347 7.18 35.95 -15.32
C VAL A 347 6.07 35.15 -14.65
N LEU A 348 4.81 35.56 -14.82
CA LEU A 348 3.66 34.92 -14.21
C LEU A 348 3.47 33.48 -14.73
N VAL A 349 3.66 33.28 -16.03
CA VAL A 349 3.59 31.96 -16.68
C VAL A 349 4.79 31.08 -16.31
N VAL A 350 6.02 31.62 -16.44
CA VAL A 350 7.24 30.92 -16.02
C VAL A 350 7.20 30.57 -14.55
N GLY A 351 6.58 31.40 -13.72
CA GLY A 351 6.48 31.15 -12.28
C GLY A 351 5.48 30.05 -11.90
N CYS A 352 4.77 29.38 -12.82
CA CYS A 352 3.93 28.25 -12.43
C CYS A 352 4.77 27.09 -11.86
N PRO A 353 4.54 26.56 -10.64
CA PRO A 353 5.23 25.36 -10.16
C PRO A 353 4.57 24.07 -10.68
N CYS A 354 4.15 24.04 -11.95
CA CYS A 354 3.34 22.98 -12.55
C CYS A 354 4.01 21.59 -12.42
N ALA A 355 5.25 21.46 -12.90
CA ALA A 355 6.03 20.22 -12.81
C ALA A 355 6.26 19.74 -11.37
N LEU A 356 6.45 20.68 -10.44
CA LEU A 356 6.69 20.38 -9.02
C LEU A 356 5.47 19.75 -8.36
N VAL A 357 4.29 20.33 -8.60
CA VAL A 357 3.02 19.91 -7.99
C VAL A 357 2.59 18.52 -8.47
N VAL A 358 2.73 18.23 -9.76
CA VAL A 358 2.27 16.96 -10.36
C VAL A 358 3.23 15.79 -10.09
N SER A 359 4.53 16.06 -9.95
CA SER A 359 5.56 15.01 -9.83
C SER A 359 5.31 14.03 -8.69
N THR A 360 4.99 14.54 -7.50
CA THR A 360 4.96 13.75 -6.27
C THR A 360 3.80 12.75 -6.23
N PRO A 361 2.53 13.15 -6.46
CA PRO A 361 1.41 12.22 -6.52
C PRO A 361 1.60 11.12 -7.58
N VAL A 362 2.11 11.48 -8.76
CA VAL A 362 2.35 10.51 -9.83
C VAL A 362 3.39 9.46 -9.42
N ALA A 363 4.49 9.88 -8.78
CA ALA A 363 5.51 8.96 -8.30
C ALA A 363 4.98 7.98 -7.24
N ILE A 364 4.21 8.48 -6.27
CA ILE A 364 3.63 7.68 -5.18
C ILE A 364 2.63 6.66 -5.73
N VAL A 365 1.65 7.09 -6.53
CA VAL A 365 0.63 6.17 -7.08
C VAL A 365 1.28 5.13 -7.99
N THR A 366 2.28 5.52 -8.77
CA THR A 366 3.05 4.58 -9.62
C THR A 366 3.79 3.55 -8.78
N ALA A 367 4.40 3.95 -7.66
CA ALA A 367 5.11 3.06 -6.75
C ALA A 367 4.17 2.10 -6.02
N ILE A 368 3.07 2.60 -5.44
CA ILE A 368 2.06 1.75 -4.77
C ILE A 368 1.46 0.74 -5.75
N GLY A 369 1.12 1.17 -6.96
CA GLY A 369 0.62 0.26 -8.00
C GLY A 369 1.65 -0.81 -8.42
N ASN A 370 2.94 -0.49 -8.42
CA ASN A 370 3.99 -1.47 -8.67
C ASN A 370 4.17 -2.43 -7.48
N ALA A 371 4.13 -1.93 -6.24
CA ALA A 371 4.21 -2.74 -5.03
C ALA A 371 3.07 -3.78 -5.00
N ALA A 372 1.83 -3.34 -5.23
CA ALA A 372 0.65 -4.21 -5.23
C ALA A 372 0.77 -5.34 -6.25
N ARG A 373 1.30 -5.05 -7.45
CA ARG A 373 1.56 -6.07 -8.48
C ARG A 373 2.63 -7.09 -8.12
N ASN A 374 3.49 -6.80 -7.16
CA ASN A 374 4.54 -7.69 -6.70
C ASN A 374 4.23 -8.28 -5.30
N GLY A 375 2.95 -8.32 -4.91
CA GLY A 375 2.51 -8.94 -3.66
C GLY A 375 2.83 -8.11 -2.41
N VAL A 376 2.98 -6.78 -2.54
CA VAL A 376 3.20 -5.86 -1.42
C VAL A 376 2.09 -4.84 -1.38
N LEU A 377 1.30 -4.86 -0.31
CA LEU A 377 0.26 -3.87 -0.08
C LEU A 377 0.81 -2.76 0.79
N ILE A 378 0.62 -1.51 0.37
CA ILE A 378 1.02 -0.32 1.13
C ILE A 378 -0.24 0.50 1.33
N LYS A 379 -0.64 0.72 2.58
CA LYS A 379 -1.89 1.41 2.97
C LYS A 379 -1.85 2.92 2.84
N GLY A 380 -0.79 3.51 2.30
CA GLY A 380 -0.68 4.96 2.22
C GLY A 380 0.62 5.45 1.61
N GLY A 381 0.57 6.63 0.98
CA GLY A 381 1.77 7.32 0.51
C GLY A 381 2.73 7.68 1.66
N ILE A 382 2.20 7.92 2.86
CA ILE A 382 3.03 8.19 4.05
C ILE A 382 3.90 6.99 4.41
N HIS A 383 3.32 5.78 4.42
CA HIS A 383 4.04 4.56 4.77
C HIS A 383 5.10 4.20 3.73
N LEU A 384 4.84 4.47 2.44
CA LEU A 384 5.85 4.37 1.38
C LEU A 384 7.03 5.33 1.66
N GLU A 385 6.77 6.58 2.02
CA GLU A 385 7.83 7.56 2.30
C GLU A 385 8.61 7.22 3.58
N GLU A 386 7.92 6.87 4.66
CA GLU A 386 8.55 6.46 5.93
C GLU A 386 9.42 5.22 5.74
N THR A 387 8.97 4.26 4.92
CA THR A 387 9.75 3.06 4.56
C THR A 387 11.07 3.43 3.89
N GLY A 388 11.08 4.47 3.06
CA GLY A 388 12.28 4.98 2.42
C GLY A 388 13.28 5.63 3.38
N HIS A 389 12.82 6.08 4.56
CA HIS A 389 13.64 6.72 5.60
C HIS A 389 14.05 5.79 6.75
N LEU A 390 13.62 4.52 6.73
CA LEU A 390 13.93 3.55 7.76
C LEU A 390 15.44 3.41 8.00
N LYS A 391 15.81 3.37 9.28
CA LYS A 391 17.19 3.17 9.75
C LYS A 391 17.36 1.87 10.54
N ALA A 392 16.30 1.44 11.24
CA ALA A 392 16.28 0.20 12.00
C ALA A 392 14.99 -0.59 11.71
N ILE A 393 15.09 -1.92 11.81
CA ILE A 393 13.96 -2.83 11.68
C ILE A 393 13.98 -3.80 12.86
N ALA A 394 12.88 -3.85 13.60
CA ALA A 394 12.59 -4.87 14.58
C ALA A 394 11.81 -6.01 13.91
N PHE A 395 12.19 -7.24 14.19
CA PHE A 395 11.55 -8.45 13.70
C PHE A 395 10.99 -9.22 14.88
N ASP A 396 9.74 -9.65 14.79
CA ASP A 396 9.28 -10.78 15.57
C ASP A 396 9.98 -12.06 15.10
N LYS A 397 10.15 -13.01 16.02
CA LYS A 397 10.77 -14.30 15.71
C LYS A 397 9.77 -15.25 15.04
N THR A 398 8.64 -15.49 15.69
CA THR A 398 7.73 -16.61 15.39
C THR A 398 6.88 -16.24 14.17
N GLY A 399 6.77 -17.12 13.18
CA GLY A 399 6.01 -16.86 11.95
C GLY A 399 6.66 -15.84 10.97
N THR A 400 7.56 -14.99 11.45
CA THR A 400 8.26 -13.97 10.66
C THR A 400 9.64 -14.44 10.19
N LEU A 401 10.64 -14.46 11.07
CA LEU A 401 11.99 -14.97 10.76
C LEU A 401 12.04 -16.50 10.66
N THR A 402 11.07 -17.15 11.29
CA THR A 402 10.88 -18.60 11.36
C THR A 402 9.60 -19.01 10.63
N ARG A 403 9.33 -20.32 10.54
CA ARG A 403 8.16 -20.84 9.83
C ARG A 403 6.87 -20.76 10.65
N GLY A 404 6.93 -20.45 11.95
CA GLY A 404 5.76 -20.45 12.84
C GLY A 404 5.23 -21.85 13.14
N LYS A 405 5.98 -22.90 12.79
CA LYS A 405 5.59 -24.30 12.96
C LYS A 405 6.67 -25.02 13.77
N PRO A 406 6.59 -24.98 15.11
CA PRO A 406 7.58 -25.63 15.97
C PRO A 406 7.58 -27.14 15.73
N GLU A 407 8.76 -27.76 15.58
CA GLU A 407 8.93 -29.20 15.38
C GLU A 407 9.81 -29.81 16.48
N VAL A 408 9.47 -31.04 16.90
CA VAL A 408 10.31 -31.81 17.83
C VAL A 408 11.58 -32.24 17.11
N THR A 409 12.72 -31.69 17.54
CA THR A 409 14.04 -31.96 16.96
C THR A 409 14.75 -33.09 17.70
N ASP A 410 14.69 -33.10 19.03
CA ASP A 410 15.43 -34.03 19.87
C ASP A 410 14.56 -34.53 21.02
N ILE A 411 14.74 -35.80 21.38
CA ILE A 411 14.17 -36.40 22.59
C ILE A 411 15.35 -37.05 23.32
N VAL A 412 15.68 -36.53 24.50
CA VAL A 412 16.77 -37.02 25.32
C VAL A 412 16.17 -37.75 26.51
N SER A 413 16.32 -39.07 26.55
CA SER A 413 15.89 -39.89 27.69
C SER A 413 16.88 -39.77 28.84
N LEU A 414 16.37 -39.53 30.05
CA LEU A 414 17.16 -39.44 31.30
C LEU A 414 16.89 -40.63 32.23
N ALA A 415 15.70 -41.23 32.16
CA ALA A 415 15.28 -42.37 32.99
C ALA A 415 15.30 -43.74 32.25
N ASN A 416 16.14 -43.90 31.21
CA ASN A 416 16.23 -45.10 30.36
C ASN A 416 14.90 -45.54 29.69
N GLN A 417 13.92 -44.65 29.57
CA GLN A 417 12.71 -44.90 28.80
C GLN A 417 12.97 -44.78 27.30
N SER A 418 12.21 -45.52 26.48
CA SER A 418 12.30 -45.41 25.03
C SER A 418 11.71 -44.08 24.55
N GLU A 419 12.22 -43.55 23.43
CA GLU A 419 11.67 -42.33 22.82
C GLU A 419 10.18 -42.47 22.49
N GLN A 420 9.74 -43.68 22.14
CA GLN A 420 8.34 -43.97 21.86
C GLN A 420 7.47 -43.81 23.10
N GLU A 421 7.90 -44.33 24.26
CA GLU A 421 7.13 -44.22 25.50
C GLU A 421 7.07 -42.77 25.99
N ILE A 422 8.19 -42.04 25.88
CA ILE A 422 8.26 -40.60 26.19
C ILE A 422 7.25 -39.82 25.33
N LEU A 423 7.20 -40.10 24.02
CA LEU A 423 6.24 -39.47 23.11
C LEU A 423 4.79 -39.86 23.42
N ARG A 424 4.51 -41.09 23.86
CA ARG A 424 3.17 -41.52 24.29
C ARG A 424 2.67 -40.71 25.47
N ILE A 425 3.50 -40.62 26.51
CA ILE A 425 3.17 -39.88 27.73
C ILE A 425 3.03 -38.39 27.41
N ALA A 426 4.00 -37.79 26.72
CA ALA A 426 3.98 -36.37 26.38
C ALA A 426 2.78 -36.00 25.50
N SER A 427 2.47 -36.81 24.47
CA SER A 427 1.32 -36.53 23.59
C SER A 427 -0.03 -36.71 24.30
N ALA A 428 -0.14 -37.63 25.25
CA ALA A 428 -1.36 -37.80 26.04
C ALA A 428 -1.65 -36.60 26.95
N ILE A 429 -0.61 -36.01 27.58
CA ILE A 429 -0.75 -34.80 28.39
C ILE A 429 -1.10 -33.61 27.48
N GLU A 430 -0.37 -33.47 26.37
CA GLU A 430 -0.47 -32.31 25.48
C GLU A 430 -1.71 -32.31 24.58
N GLU A 431 -2.46 -33.42 24.48
CA GLU A 431 -3.71 -33.51 23.71
C GLU A 431 -4.77 -32.48 24.16
N TYR A 432 -4.74 -32.08 25.44
CA TYR A 432 -5.65 -31.09 26.01
C TYR A 432 -5.11 -29.64 25.99
N SER A 433 -3.89 -29.45 25.48
CA SER A 433 -3.20 -28.16 25.44
C SER A 433 -3.36 -27.48 24.10
N GLN A 434 -3.71 -26.20 24.11
CA GLN A 434 -3.78 -25.36 22.90
C GLN A 434 -2.43 -24.71 22.56
N HIS A 435 -1.35 -25.09 23.26
CA HIS A 435 -0.05 -24.46 23.07
C HIS A 435 0.63 -24.93 21.77
N PRO A 436 1.31 -24.06 21.00
CA PRO A 436 1.99 -24.47 19.77
C PRO A 436 3.03 -25.59 19.97
N LEU A 437 3.72 -25.63 21.11
CA LEU A 437 4.66 -26.70 21.47
C LEU A 437 3.94 -28.06 21.68
N ALA A 438 2.72 -28.05 22.21
CA ALA A 438 1.87 -29.23 22.37
C ALA A 438 1.57 -29.87 21.00
N SER A 439 1.16 -29.03 20.05
CA SER A 439 0.89 -29.45 18.67
C SER A 439 2.11 -30.04 17.98
N ALA A 440 3.33 -29.58 18.32
CA ALA A 440 4.57 -30.16 17.81
C ALA A 440 4.77 -31.60 18.28
N ILE A 441 4.51 -31.87 19.57
CA ILE A 441 4.60 -33.21 20.18
C ILE A 441 3.53 -34.13 19.57
N ILE A 442 2.27 -33.69 19.50
CA ILE A 442 1.16 -34.47 18.92
C ILE A 442 1.46 -34.83 17.45
N ARG A 443 1.96 -33.87 16.66
CA ARG A 443 2.31 -34.10 15.26
C ARG A 443 3.46 -35.11 15.11
N LYS A 444 4.47 -35.04 15.98
CA LYS A 444 5.56 -36.02 16.02
C LYS A 444 5.05 -37.41 16.37
N ALA A 445 4.20 -37.54 17.40
CA ALA A 445 3.60 -38.81 17.81
C ALA A 445 2.73 -39.43 16.69
N THR A 446 1.91 -38.61 16.03
CA THR A 446 1.06 -39.04 14.90
C THR A 446 1.91 -39.51 13.72
N LYS A 447 2.97 -38.75 13.35
CA LYS A 447 3.89 -39.13 12.26
C LYS A 447 4.67 -40.40 12.55
N SER A 448 4.92 -40.68 13.82
CA SER A 448 5.61 -41.89 14.28
C SER A 448 4.68 -43.09 14.51
N ASN A 449 3.39 -43.00 14.17
CA ASN A 449 2.37 -44.05 14.38
C ASN A 449 2.37 -44.59 15.83
N ILE A 450 2.43 -43.68 16.79
CA ILE A 450 2.44 -44.03 18.20
C ILE A 450 1.01 -44.20 18.74
N ASP A 451 0.77 -45.31 19.45
CA ASP A 451 -0.51 -45.59 20.11
C ASP A 451 -0.79 -44.57 21.22
N LYS A 452 -1.99 -43.97 21.20
CA LYS A 452 -2.38 -42.93 22.15
C LYS A 452 -2.64 -43.49 23.55
N TYR A 453 -2.06 -42.85 24.56
CA TYR A 453 -2.58 -42.94 25.93
C TYR A 453 -3.61 -41.85 26.17
N HIS A 454 -4.47 -42.07 27.15
CA HIS A 454 -5.39 -41.06 27.64
C HIS A 454 -4.86 -40.47 28.94
N ALA A 455 -4.85 -39.13 29.00
CA ALA A 455 -4.60 -38.41 30.22
C ALA A 455 -5.93 -38.01 30.89
N GLU A 456 -5.96 -38.07 32.21
CA GLU A 456 -7.03 -37.61 33.08
C GLU A 456 -6.57 -36.39 33.90
N ASN A 457 -7.51 -35.56 34.38
CA ASN A 457 -7.25 -34.42 35.27
C ASN A 457 -6.18 -33.43 34.76
N PHE A 458 -6.22 -33.10 33.47
CA PHE A 458 -5.32 -32.11 32.89
C PHE A 458 -5.46 -30.74 33.56
N ILE A 459 -4.33 -30.16 33.96
CA ILE A 459 -4.23 -28.81 34.52
C ILE A 459 -3.12 -28.06 33.79
N SER A 460 -3.47 -26.93 33.16
CA SER A 460 -2.50 -26.00 32.58
C SER A 460 -1.97 -25.04 33.65
N ILE A 461 -0.66 -24.81 33.67
CA ILE A 461 0.03 -23.91 34.58
C ILE A 461 0.64 -22.78 33.73
N THR A 462 -0.04 -21.63 33.71
CA THR A 462 0.32 -20.48 32.88
C THR A 462 1.79 -20.08 33.05
N GLY A 463 2.51 -19.97 31.93
CA GLY A 463 3.94 -19.58 31.90
C GLY A 463 4.94 -20.65 32.37
N LYS A 464 4.47 -21.85 32.73
CA LYS A 464 5.33 -22.93 33.25
C LYS A 464 5.18 -24.26 32.51
N GLY A 465 3.95 -24.70 32.24
CA GLY A 465 3.71 -25.99 31.58
C GLY A 465 2.33 -26.57 31.89
N ALA A 466 2.24 -27.89 31.97
CA ALA A 466 1.01 -28.62 32.29
C ALA A 466 1.30 -29.88 33.13
N LYS A 467 0.26 -30.40 33.78
CA LYS A 467 0.30 -31.69 34.46
C LYS A 467 -0.97 -32.48 34.19
N ALA A 468 -0.85 -33.80 34.11
CA ALA A 468 -2.00 -34.70 33.96
C ALA A 468 -1.65 -36.10 34.47
N LYS A 469 -2.68 -36.91 34.68
CA LYS A 469 -2.55 -38.30 35.14
C LYS A 469 -2.62 -39.25 33.96
N VAL A 470 -1.58 -40.06 33.73
CA VAL A 470 -1.46 -41.04 32.65
C VAL A 470 -1.14 -42.40 33.26
N LEU A 471 -1.89 -43.45 32.91
CA LEU A 471 -1.72 -44.80 33.48
C LEU A 471 -1.65 -44.84 35.02
N ASP A 472 -2.55 -44.10 35.66
CA ASP A 472 -2.62 -43.94 37.12
C ASP A 472 -1.48 -43.15 37.81
N GLU A 473 -0.52 -42.60 37.07
CA GLU A 473 0.59 -41.82 37.59
C GLU A 473 0.53 -40.35 37.15
N GLU A 474 0.96 -39.41 38.01
CA GLU A 474 0.93 -37.98 37.71
C GLU A 474 2.24 -37.53 37.04
N TYR A 475 2.11 -37.02 35.82
CA TYR A 475 3.20 -36.50 35.01
C TYR A 475 3.11 -34.98 34.86
N LEU A 476 4.28 -34.34 34.79
CA LEU A 476 4.45 -32.91 34.54
C LEU A 476 5.27 -32.73 33.26
N ILE A 477 4.85 -31.78 32.42
CA ILE A 477 5.59 -31.32 31.24
C ILE A 477 5.70 -29.80 31.26
N GLY A 478 6.91 -29.24 31.13
CA GLY A 478 7.07 -27.79 31.19
C GLY A 478 8.52 -27.30 31.16
N ASN A 479 8.72 -26.03 31.54
CA ASN A 479 10.03 -25.42 31.65
C ASN A 479 10.81 -25.86 32.90
N LEU A 480 12.08 -25.47 32.99
CA LEU A 480 12.96 -25.81 34.12
C LEU A 480 12.36 -25.40 35.48
N ALA A 481 11.76 -24.21 35.54
CA ALA A 481 11.17 -23.68 36.76
C ALA A 481 10.02 -24.54 37.31
N LEU A 482 9.23 -25.19 36.44
CA LEU A 482 8.17 -26.11 36.86
C LEU A 482 8.72 -27.36 37.53
N LEU A 483 9.73 -27.98 36.93
CA LEU A 483 10.27 -29.25 37.41
C LEU A 483 11.19 -29.05 38.64
N GLU A 484 11.84 -27.90 38.77
CA GLU A 484 12.62 -27.54 39.97
C GLU A 484 11.74 -27.37 41.24
N GLU A 485 10.43 -27.19 41.10
CA GLU A 485 9.51 -27.16 42.26
C GLU A 485 9.33 -28.54 42.90
N TYR A 486 9.58 -29.62 42.17
CA TYR A 486 9.34 -31.00 42.63
C TYR A 486 10.63 -31.83 42.69
N ASN A 487 11.57 -31.61 41.77
CA ASN A 487 12.78 -32.41 41.62
C ASN A 487 14.04 -31.55 41.65
N THR A 488 15.15 -32.15 42.12
CA THR A 488 16.47 -31.53 42.04
C THR A 488 17.08 -31.83 40.67
N VAL A 489 17.33 -30.79 39.87
CA VAL A 489 17.97 -30.93 38.55
C VAL A 489 19.49 -30.99 38.74
N SER A 490 20.10 -32.10 38.30
CA SER A 490 21.54 -32.32 38.37
C SER A 490 22.33 -31.35 37.49
N ARG A 491 23.63 -31.23 37.76
CA ARG A 491 24.52 -30.37 36.96
C ARG A 491 24.61 -30.82 35.50
N GLU A 492 24.62 -32.13 35.27
CA GLU A 492 24.72 -32.72 33.93
C GLU A 492 23.45 -32.44 33.10
N GLU A 493 22.27 -32.54 33.71
CA GLU A 493 21.01 -32.17 33.07
C GLU A 493 20.95 -30.68 32.73
N LYS A 494 21.42 -29.80 33.64
CA LYS A 494 21.52 -28.35 33.35
C LYS A 494 22.48 -28.06 32.21
N GLU A 495 23.62 -28.74 32.15
CA GLU A 495 24.57 -28.61 31.04
C GLU A 495 23.94 -29.07 29.71
N ARG A 496 23.14 -30.14 29.72
CA ARG A 496 22.44 -30.62 28.53
C ARG A 496 21.32 -29.68 28.06
N ILE A 497 20.55 -29.12 29.00
CA ILE A 497 19.53 -28.11 28.71
C ILE A 497 20.18 -26.87 28.08
N ASN A 498 21.26 -26.37 28.68
CA ASN A 498 21.99 -25.21 28.16
C ASN A 498 22.57 -25.49 26.77
N GLN A 499 23.09 -26.69 26.52
CA GLN A 499 23.58 -27.09 25.21
C GLN A 499 22.47 -27.01 24.15
N LEU A 500 21.32 -27.65 24.40
CA LEU A 500 20.19 -27.61 23.47
C LEU A 500 19.65 -26.17 23.27
N GLN A 501 19.60 -25.38 24.34
CA GLN A 501 19.18 -23.97 24.26
C GLN A 501 20.16 -23.12 23.44
N SER A 502 21.47 -23.36 23.55
CA SER A 502 22.50 -22.70 22.76
C SER A 502 22.46 -23.05 21.27
N GLU A 503 21.80 -24.17 20.92
CA GLU A 503 21.49 -24.55 19.54
C GLU A 503 20.21 -23.86 19.02
N GLY A 504 19.59 -22.98 19.81
CA GLY A 504 18.35 -22.28 19.44
C GLY A 504 17.09 -23.10 19.67
N LYS A 505 17.13 -24.13 20.53
CA LYS A 505 15.98 -25.02 20.80
C LYS A 505 15.30 -24.61 22.11
N THR A 506 13.97 -24.66 22.11
CA THR A 506 13.18 -24.60 23.36
C THR A 506 13.13 -25.99 23.97
N VAL A 507 13.55 -26.11 25.23
CA VAL A 507 13.61 -27.41 25.94
C VAL A 507 12.47 -27.51 26.94
N MET A 508 11.65 -28.56 26.80
CA MET A 508 10.64 -28.95 27.78
C MET A 508 11.14 -30.17 28.54
N LEU A 509 10.90 -30.21 29.85
CA LEU A 509 11.19 -31.35 30.69
C LEU A 509 9.90 -32.14 30.90
N LEU A 510 9.98 -33.46 30.74
CA LEU A 510 8.94 -34.41 31.14
C LEU A 510 9.42 -35.14 32.39
N GLY A 511 8.59 -35.21 33.42
CA GLY A 511 8.92 -35.93 34.65
C GLY A 511 7.70 -36.24 35.51
N THR A 512 7.95 -36.92 36.61
CA THR A 512 6.98 -37.15 37.69
C THR A 512 7.37 -36.30 38.90
N LYS A 513 6.67 -36.44 40.03
CA LYS A 513 7.07 -35.77 41.28
C LYS A 513 8.38 -36.27 41.88
N SER A 514 8.92 -37.39 41.40
CA SER A 514 10.11 -38.04 41.96
C SER A 514 11.32 -38.02 41.06
N GLU A 515 11.13 -37.92 39.73
CA GLU A 515 12.24 -37.93 38.79
C GLU A 515 11.94 -37.18 37.48
N ILE A 516 13.00 -36.76 36.79
CA ILE A 516 12.93 -36.20 35.44
C ILE A 516 13.17 -37.34 34.46
N ILE A 517 12.22 -37.55 33.55
CA ILE A 517 12.20 -38.69 32.65
C ILE A 517 12.90 -38.36 31.33
N ALA A 518 12.65 -37.16 30.77
CA ALA A 518 13.17 -36.78 29.47
C ALA A 518 13.25 -35.26 29.27
N LEU A 519 14.11 -34.87 28.34
CA LEU A 519 14.12 -33.54 27.73
C LEU A 519 13.56 -33.66 26.31
N ILE A 520 12.57 -32.85 25.98
CA ILE A 520 11.97 -32.75 24.65
C ILE A 520 12.35 -31.39 24.08
N ALA A 521 13.20 -31.38 23.07
CA ALA A 521 13.63 -30.17 22.40
C ALA A 521 12.74 -29.89 21.19
N VAL A 522 12.25 -28.66 21.12
CA VAL A 522 11.40 -28.16 20.04
C VAL A 522 12.02 -26.90 19.48
N ALA A 523 12.10 -26.81 18.16
CA ALA A 523 12.60 -25.62 17.50
C ALA A 523 11.62 -25.17 16.41
N ASP A 524 11.40 -23.86 16.33
CA ASP A 524 10.83 -23.25 15.14
C ASP A 524 11.99 -22.92 14.18
N GLN A 525 12.03 -23.63 13.06
CA GLN A 525 13.14 -23.50 12.12
C GLN A 525 13.11 -22.13 11.46
N ALA A 526 14.26 -21.45 11.48
CA ALA A 526 14.46 -20.23 10.71
C ALA A 526 14.19 -20.51 9.21
N ARG A 527 13.61 -19.53 8.51
CA ARG A 527 13.42 -19.65 7.06
C ARG A 527 14.80 -19.68 6.39
N VAL A 528 14.95 -20.54 5.40
CA VAL A 528 16.20 -20.68 4.62
C VAL A 528 16.61 -19.34 4.01
N THR A 529 15.64 -18.50 3.68
CA THR A 529 15.80 -17.18 3.08
C THR A 529 16.10 -16.07 4.09
N SER A 530 15.82 -16.24 5.39
CA SER A 530 15.96 -15.18 6.40
C SER A 530 17.36 -14.58 6.44
N LYS A 531 18.40 -15.42 6.45
CA LYS A 531 19.80 -14.94 6.47
C LYS A 531 20.17 -14.08 5.26
N SER A 532 19.76 -14.51 4.06
CA SER A 532 20.05 -13.76 2.84
C SER A 532 19.27 -12.43 2.79
N ILE A 533 18.05 -12.41 3.34
CA ILE A 533 17.23 -11.21 3.47
C ILE A 533 17.88 -10.19 4.40
N ILE A 534 18.32 -10.60 5.60
CA ILE A 534 19.02 -9.70 6.54
C ILE A 534 20.25 -9.08 5.87
N GLN A 535 21.03 -9.86 5.13
CA GLN A 535 22.18 -9.35 4.40
C GLN A 535 21.80 -8.36 3.29
N LYS A 536 20.71 -8.62 2.54
CA LYS A 536 20.16 -7.66 1.56
C LYS A 536 19.73 -6.35 2.23
N LEU A 537 19.13 -6.42 3.42
CA LEU A 537 18.73 -5.22 4.19
C LEU A 537 19.94 -4.41 4.66
N HIS A 538 20.99 -5.06 5.14
CA HIS A 538 22.25 -4.40 5.51
C HIS A 538 22.92 -3.73 4.31
N ASN A 539 22.91 -4.37 3.13
CA ASN A 539 23.39 -3.77 1.87
C ASN A 539 22.55 -2.57 1.43
N LEU A 540 21.25 -2.62 1.69
CA LEU A 540 20.35 -1.48 1.56
C LEU A 540 20.55 -0.46 2.70
N GLY A 541 21.57 -0.55 3.55
CA GLY A 541 21.89 0.48 4.56
C GLY A 541 20.98 0.47 5.80
N ILE A 542 20.16 -0.56 6.00
CA ILE A 542 19.51 -0.83 7.29
C ILE A 542 20.55 -1.50 8.17
N ARG A 543 21.30 -0.71 8.94
CA ARG A 543 22.41 -1.24 9.76
C ARG A 543 21.96 -1.86 11.07
N GLN A 544 20.71 -1.65 11.48
CA GLN A 544 20.19 -2.08 12.76
C GLN A 544 18.99 -3.00 12.52
N THR A 545 19.21 -4.30 12.71
CA THR A 545 18.19 -5.36 12.61
C THR A 545 18.09 -6.04 13.96
N ILE A 546 16.97 -5.85 14.64
CA ILE A 546 16.76 -6.26 16.04
C ILE A 546 15.73 -7.40 16.05
N MET A 547 16.00 -8.48 16.79
CA MET A 547 14.99 -9.50 17.06
C MET A 547 14.30 -9.20 18.39
N LEU A 548 12.96 -9.22 18.39
CA LEU A 548 12.13 -9.19 19.59
C LEU A 548 11.51 -10.57 19.76
N THR A 549 11.69 -11.20 20.91
CA THR A 549 11.14 -12.54 21.15
C THR A 549 10.78 -12.76 22.62
N GLY A 550 9.79 -13.62 22.86
CA GLY A 550 9.44 -14.11 24.20
C GLY A 550 10.23 -15.34 24.64
N ASP A 551 11.07 -15.91 23.76
CA ASP A 551 11.96 -17.03 24.10
C ASP A 551 13.03 -16.59 25.10
N ASN A 552 13.70 -17.58 25.73
CA ASN A 552 14.83 -17.32 26.61
C ASN A 552 16.02 -16.65 25.87
N GLN A 553 16.87 -15.97 26.64
CA GLN A 553 18.02 -15.23 26.11
C GLN A 553 18.98 -16.08 25.26
N LEU A 554 19.33 -17.29 25.70
CA LEU A 554 20.30 -18.16 24.99
C LEU A 554 19.77 -18.57 23.62
N THR A 555 18.50 -18.96 23.54
CA THR A 555 17.82 -19.33 22.30
C THR A 555 17.71 -18.14 21.34
N GLY A 556 17.36 -16.96 21.87
CA GLY A 556 17.33 -15.73 21.08
C GLY A 556 18.69 -15.37 20.48
N GLU A 557 19.75 -15.37 21.29
CA GLU A 557 21.11 -15.04 20.85
C GLU A 557 21.65 -16.02 19.80
N ALA A 558 21.37 -17.32 19.96
CA ALA A 558 21.75 -18.35 19.00
C ALA A 558 21.12 -18.11 17.62
N ILE A 559 19.80 -17.88 17.58
CA ILE A 559 19.07 -17.62 16.33
C ILE A 559 19.56 -16.32 15.70
N SER A 560 19.67 -15.25 16.48
CA SER A 560 20.17 -13.95 16.02
C SER A 560 21.56 -14.03 15.39
N SER A 561 22.48 -14.73 16.05
CA SER A 561 23.84 -14.93 15.55
C SER A 561 23.86 -15.74 14.25
N SER A 562 23.01 -16.77 14.14
CA SER A 562 22.91 -17.59 12.93
C SER A 562 22.42 -16.80 11.70
N LEU A 563 21.52 -15.83 11.94
CA LEU A 563 20.90 -14.97 10.93
C LEU A 563 21.70 -13.69 10.64
N GLY A 564 22.65 -13.31 11.51
CA GLY A 564 23.44 -12.09 11.38
C GLY A 564 22.71 -10.83 11.82
N LEU A 565 21.81 -10.92 12.80
CA LEU A 565 21.14 -9.75 13.38
C LEU A 565 22.09 -8.98 14.32
N THR A 566 21.83 -7.70 14.54
CA THR A 566 22.72 -6.80 15.31
C THR A 566 22.40 -6.76 16.80
N GLU A 567 21.14 -6.98 17.18
CA GLU A 567 20.68 -6.90 18.58
C GLU A 567 19.56 -7.92 18.77
N THR A 568 19.47 -8.51 19.97
CA THR A 568 18.35 -9.37 20.39
C THR A 568 17.81 -8.88 21.71
N ARG A 569 16.49 -8.83 21.83
CA ARG A 569 15.78 -8.62 23.09
C ARG A 569 14.85 -9.83 23.29
N ALA A 570 15.22 -10.67 24.24
CA ALA A 570 14.51 -11.90 24.56
C ALA A 570 13.65 -11.73 25.82
N GLU A 571 12.88 -12.76 26.16
CA GLU A 571 12.04 -12.82 27.36
C GLU A 571 11.00 -11.68 27.44
N LEU A 572 10.56 -11.18 26.28
CA LEU A 572 9.59 -10.08 26.18
C LEU A 572 8.14 -10.58 26.21
N LEU A 573 7.31 -9.94 27.03
CA LEU A 573 5.86 -10.00 26.92
C LEU A 573 5.35 -9.06 25.82
N PRO A 574 4.09 -9.16 25.36
CA PRO A 574 3.53 -8.25 24.34
C PRO A 574 3.67 -6.75 24.69
N ASP A 575 3.45 -6.37 25.96
CA ASP A 575 3.63 -4.99 26.43
C ASP A 575 5.10 -4.55 26.43
N ASP A 576 6.03 -5.48 26.66
CA ASP A 576 7.47 -5.21 26.63
C ASP A 576 7.95 -4.98 25.19
N LYS A 577 7.37 -5.70 24.21
CA LYS A 577 7.64 -5.44 22.79
C LYS A 577 7.24 -4.02 22.40
N LEU A 578 6.08 -3.53 22.87
CA LEU A 578 5.66 -2.15 22.65
C LEU A 578 6.66 -1.15 23.25
N THR A 579 7.13 -1.40 24.47
CA THR A 579 8.13 -0.56 25.14
C THR A 579 9.46 -0.56 24.39
N ALA A 580 9.92 -1.72 23.94
CA ALA A 580 11.13 -1.86 23.12
C ALA A 580 11.03 -1.05 21.82
N ILE A 581 9.89 -1.08 21.12
CA ILE A 581 9.69 -0.27 19.91
C ILE A 581 9.78 1.24 20.21
N LYS A 582 9.20 1.71 21.32
CA LYS A 582 9.30 3.13 21.73
C LYS A 582 10.76 3.54 21.98
N GLU A 583 11.54 2.69 22.64
CA GLU A 583 12.97 2.95 22.88
C GLU A 583 13.78 2.96 21.57
N LEU A 584 13.53 2.01 20.68
CA LEU A 584 14.18 1.95 19.37
C LEU A 584 13.85 3.20 18.54
N LYS A 585 12.60 3.68 18.60
CA LYS A 585 12.15 4.92 17.96
C LYS A 585 12.86 6.14 18.53
N ALA A 586 13.02 6.23 19.85
CA ALA A 586 13.77 7.30 20.49
C ALA A 586 15.26 7.29 20.08
N LYS A 587 15.86 6.11 19.92
CA LYS A 587 17.28 5.94 19.58
C LYS A 587 17.58 6.17 18.10
N TYR A 588 16.75 5.66 17.20
CA TYR A 588 17.03 5.61 15.76
C TYR A 588 16.14 6.54 14.91
N GLY A 589 15.03 7.04 15.45
CA GLY A 589 14.08 7.90 14.75
C GLY A 589 13.06 7.09 13.95
N ASN A 590 13.45 6.56 12.78
CA ASN A 590 12.55 5.84 11.86
C ASN A 590 12.76 4.33 11.99
N VAL A 591 11.80 3.65 12.63
CA VAL A 591 11.85 2.22 12.94
C VAL A 591 10.64 1.50 12.36
N ALA A 592 10.88 0.35 11.73
CA ALA A 592 9.81 -0.56 11.34
C ALA A 592 9.72 -1.74 12.31
N MET A 593 8.51 -2.26 12.49
CA MET A 593 8.25 -3.54 13.16
C MET A 593 7.72 -4.52 12.12
N VAL A 594 8.26 -5.74 12.07
CA VAL A 594 7.81 -6.81 11.18
C VAL A 594 7.27 -7.96 12.03
N GLY A 595 6.03 -8.39 11.80
CA GLY A 595 5.39 -9.44 12.61
C GLY A 595 4.25 -10.15 11.88
N ASP A 596 3.69 -11.18 12.53
CA ASP A 596 2.49 -11.90 12.07
C ASP A 596 1.18 -11.27 12.59
N GLY A 597 1.30 -10.33 13.55
CA GLY A 597 0.30 -9.34 13.94
C GLY A 597 -0.80 -9.79 14.91
N ILE A 598 -0.81 -11.04 15.38
CA ILE A 598 -1.73 -11.44 16.48
C ILE A 598 -1.20 -10.89 17.82
N ASN A 599 0.05 -11.22 18.14
CA ASN A 599 0.68 -10.85 19.41
C ASN A 599 1.41 -9.50 19.33
N ASP A 600 1.63 -9.00 18.12
CA ASP A 600 2.46 -7.84 17.83
C ASP A 600 1.67 -6.61 17.37
N ALA A 601 0.33 -6.68 17.29
CA ALA A 601 -0.50 -5.56 16.86
C ALA A 601 -0.17 -4.23 17.58
N PRO A 602 -0.01 -4.17 18.92
CA PRO A 602 0.38 -2.94 19.60
C PRO A 602 1.76 -2.43 19.18
N ALA A 603 2.72 -3.34 18.98
CA ALA A 603 4.08 -3.00 18.58
C ALA A 603 4.15 -2.53 17.10
N LEU A 604 3.36 -3.16 16.22
CA LEU A 604 3.19 -2.76 14.82
C LEU A 604 2.62 -1.34 14.72
N ALA A 605 1.56 -1.04 15.47
CA ALA A 605 0.92 0.28 15.46
C ALA A 605 1.80 1.40 16.04
N ALA A 606 2.73 1.09 16.94
CA ALA A 606 3.61 2.08 17.57
C ALA A 606 4.85 2.44 16.73
N ALA A 607 5.23 1.57 15.80
CA ALA A 607 6.35 1.77 14.88
C ALA A 607 6.09 2.96 13.94
N ASN A 608 7.11 3.41 13.20
CA ASN A 608 6.88 4.35 12.08
C ASN A 608 6.24 3.64 10.89
N VAL A 609 6.57 2.36 10.73
CA VAL A 609 6.00 1.48 9.71
C VAL A 609 5.78 0.10 10.33
N GLY A 610 4.52 -0.30 10.50
CA GLY A 610 4.14 -1.66 10.84
C GLY A 610 4.06 -2.53 9.58
N ILE A 611 4.78 -3.66 9.54
CA ILE A 611 4.83 -4.58 8.40
C ILE A 611 4.29 -5.94 8.84
N ALA A 612 3.19 -6.39 8.26
CA ALA A 612 2.60 -7.71 8.52
C ALA A 612 2.96 -8.75 7.46
N MET A 613 3.11 -10.00 7.90
CA MET A 613 3.17 -11.18 7.04
C MET A 613 1.73 -11.59 6.67
N GLY A 614 1.43 -11.73 5.37
CA GLY A 614 0.06 -11.77 4.84
C GLY A 614 -0.50 -13.12 4.40
N GLY A 615 0.27 -14.22 4.49
CA GLY A 615 -0.22 -15.59 4.24
C GLY A 615 -0.69 -16.30 5.52
N ALA A 616 -0.13 -15.92 6.67
CA ALA A 616 -0.43 -16.46 8.00
C ALA A 616 -0.93 -15.39 8.98
N GLY A 617 -0.88 -14.11 8.60
CA GLY A 617 -1.39 -13.02 9.42
C GLY A 617 -2.92 -13.05 9.49
N THR A 618 -3.45 -13.11 10.71
CA THR A 618 -4.90 -12.98 10.95
C THR A 618 -5.45 -11.70 10.34
N ASP A 619 -6.75 -11.67 10.06
CA ASP A 619 -7.44 -10.46 9.56
C ASP A 619 -7.11 -9.21 10.39
N ALA A 620 -6.87 -9.36 11.70
CA ALA A 620 -6.44 -8.30 12.61
C ALA A 620 -5.03 -7.73 12.30
N ALA A 621 -4.10 -8.56 11.82
CA ALA A 621 -2.75 -8.15 11.42
C ALA A 621 -2.77 -7.29 10.16
N LEU A 622 -3.57 -7.69 9.17
CA LEU A 622 -3.81 -6.90 7.95
C LEU A 622 -4.51 -5.58 8.26
N GLU A 623 -5.40 -5.53 9.25
CA GLU A 623 -6.03 -4.28 9.70
C GLU A 623 -5.08 -3.35 10.44
N THR A 624 -4.12 -3.88 11.20
CA THR A 624 -3.23 -3.06 12.04
C THR A 624 -1.97 -2.58 11.31
N ALA A 625 -1.47 -3.33 10.32
CA ALA A 625 -0.20 -3.02 9.66
C ALA A 625 -0.32 -1.96 8.56
N ASP A 626 0.72 -1.15 8.39
CA ASP A 626 0.83 -0.13 7.34
C ASP A 626 1.19 -0.74 5.98
N ILE A 627 1.96 -1.82 6.01
CA ILE A 627 2.40 -2.59 4.85
C ILE A 627 2.12 -4.07 5.12
N ALA A 628 1.61 -4.78 4.11
CA ALA A 628 1.42 -6.22 4.18
C ALA A 628 2.18 -6.93 3.06
N LEU A 629 2.96 -7.96 3.43
CA LEU A 629 3.71 -8.82 2.51
C LEU A 629 2.88 -10.07 2.23
N MET A 630 2.34 -10.20 1.02
CA MET A 630 1.50 -11.34 0.64
C MET A 630 2.31 -12.65 0.64
N ALA A 631 1.63 -13.79 0.83
CA ALA A 631 2.22 -15.14 0.78
C ALA A 631 3.28 -15.45 1.85
N ASP A 632 3.35 -14.68 2.93
CA ASP A 632 4.41 -14.76 3.94
C ASP A 632 5.83 -14.70 3.36
N ASP A 633 6.00 -13.96 2.27
CA ASP A 633 7.29 -13.83 1.60
C ASP A 633 8.08 -12.63 2.15
N LEU A 634 8.97 -12.93 3.10
CA LEU A 634 9.87 -11.93 3.68
C LEU A 634 10.88 -11.38 2.64
N GLU A 635 11.08 -12.02 1.49
CA GLU A 635 11.92 -11.49 0.41
C GLU A 635 11.37 -10.19 -0.20
N LYS A 636 10.07 -9.94 -0.05
CA LYS A 636 9.44 -8.70 -0.48
C LYS A 636 9.86 -7.50 0.37
N LEU A 637 10.39 -7.69 1.57
CA LEU A 637 10.81 -6.59 2.46
C LEU A 637 11.97 -5.77 1.85
N PRO A 638 13.11 -6.37 1.44
CA PRO A 638 14.15 -5.65 0.69
C PRO A 638 13.64 -4.95 -0.57
N TYR A 639 12.76 -5.60 -1.33
CA TYR A 639 12.13 -5.00 -2.52
C TYR A 639 11.36 -3.73 -2.16
N THR A 640 10.54 -3.79 -1.12
CA THR A 640 9.70 -2.66 -0.65
C THR A 640 10.55 -1.47 -0.24
N ILE A 641 11.63 -1.70 0.50
CA ILE A 641 12.57 -0.66 0.94
C ILE A 641 13.30 -0.06 -0.27
N SER A 642 13.76 -0.89 -1.21
CA SER A 642 14.41 -0.44 -2.45
C SER A 642 13.48 0.44 -3.28
N LEU A 643 12.22 0.00 -3.49
CA LEU A 643 11.20 0.74 -4.21
C LEU A 643 10.90 2.09 -3.54
N SER A 644 10.74 2.09 -2.22
CA SER A 644 10.46 3.30 -1.43
C SER A 644 11.59 4.32 -1.56
N ARG A 645 12.85 3.88 -1.42
CA ARG A 645 14.03 4.75 -1.60
C ARG A 645 14.18 5.27 -3.01
N LYS A 646 13.95 4.42 -4.02
CA LYS A 646 13.97 4.83 -5.42
C LYS A 646 12.89 5.88 -5.71
N THR A 647 11.71 5.72 -5.12
CA THR A 647 10.61 6.69 -5.22
C THR A 647 11.01 8.04 -4.64
N LEU A 648 11.55 8.06 -3.41
CA LEU A 648 12.07 9.29 -2.79
C LEU A 648 13.20 9.94 -3.60
N SER A 649 14.08 9.14 -4.20
CA SER A 649 15.14 9.66 -5.07
C SER A 649 14.57 10.32 -6.32
N ILE A 650 13.56 9.72 -6.95
CA ILE A 650 12.89 10.29 -8.13
C ILE A 650 12.14 11.57 -7.77
N ILE A 651 11.43 11.59 -6.63
CA ILE A 651 10.77 12.80 -6.13
C ILE A 651 11.80 13.92 -5.92
N LYS A 652 12.92 13.65 -5.24
CA LYS A 652 14.00 14.63 -5.05
C LYS A 652 14.59 15.13 -6.37
N GLN A 653 14.86 14.23 -7.32
CA GLN A 653 15.36 14.60 -8.65
C GLN A 653 14.38 15.52 -9.39
N ASN A 654 13.10 15.17 -9.38
CA ASN A 654 12.06 15.94 -10.06
C ASN A 654 11.87 17.33 -9.41
N ILE A 655 11.88 17.40 -8.08
CA ILE A 655 11.80 18.68 -7.34
C ILE A 655 13.00 19.57 -7.69
N ILE A 656 14.22 19.04 -7.61
CA ILE A 656 15.45 19.79 -7.92
C ILE A 656 15.43 20.26 -9.37
N PHE A 657 15.08 19.38 -10.31
CA PHE A 657 14.99 19.71 -11.73
C PHE A 657 13.95 20.80 -12.00
N ALA A 658 12.74 20.68 -11.44
CA ALA A 658 11.68 21.66 -11.62
C ALA A 658 12.10 23.04 -11.07
N LEU A 659 12.63 23.10 -9.84
CA LEU A 659 13.06 24.36 -9.24
C LEU A 659 14.26 24.99 -9.95
N ALA A 660 15.25 24.18 -10.37
CA ALA A 660 16.42 24.68 -11.09
C ALA A 660 16.02 25.27 -12.45
N LEU A 661 15.17 24.58 -13.20
CA LEU A 661 14.67 25.08 -14.48
C LEU A 661 13.89 26.39 -14.29
N LYS A 662 13.05 26.46 -13.25
CA LYS A 662 12.27 27.68 -12.95
C LYS A 662 13.15 28.86 -12.59
N LEU A 663 14.19 28.63 -11.79
CA LEU A 663 15.16 29.67 -11.45
C LEU A 663 15.88 30.20 -12.69
N VAL A 664 16.37 29.30 -13.55
CA VAL A 664 17.05 29.68 -14.81
C VAL A 664 16.09 30.42 -15.74
N ALA A 665 14.87 29.91 -15.92
CA ALA A 665 13.88 30.54 -16.78
C ALA A 665 13.52 31.95 -16.28
N LEU A 666 13.30 32.13 -14.97
CA LEU A 666 12.98 33.43 -14.39
C LEU A 666 14.12 34.45 -14.57
N LEU A 667 15.38 34.00 -14.41
CA LEU A 667 16.55 34.85 -14.65
C LEU A 667 16.70 35.26 -16.12
N LEU A 668 16.22 34.45 -17.07
CA LEU A 668 16.27 34.73 -18.50
C LEU A 668 15.09 35.60 -19.00
N VAL A 669 13.97 35.65 -18.28
CA VAL A 669 12.84 36.54 -18.61
C VAL A 669 13.20 38.00 -18.36
N ILE A 670 13.89 38.33 -17.27
CA ILE A 670 14.26 39.71 -16.90
C ILE A 670 15.06 40.44 -18.00
N PRO A 671 16.09 39.84 -18.64
CA PRO A 671 16.80 40.47 -19.76
C PRO A 671 16.05 40.41 -21.11
N GLY A 672 14.81 39.89 -21.15
CA GLY A 672 14.00 39.79 -22.36
C GLY A 672 14.42 38.66 -23.31
N TRP A 673 15.26 37.72 -22.87
CA TRP A 673 15.79 36.64 -23.71
C TRP A 673 14.84 35.44 -23.84
N LEU A 674 13.76 35.43 -23.05
CA LEU A 674 12.86 34.31 -22.95
C LEU A 674 11.42 34.79 -23.21
N THR A 675 10.90 34.46 -24.39
CA THR A 675 9.53 34.79 -24.81
C THR A 675 8.51 33.93 -24.07
N LEU A 676 7.25 34.37 -24.07
CA LEU A 676 6.13 33.69 -23.41
C LEU A 676 5.95 32.25 -23.93
N TRP A 677 6.11 32.02 -25.24
CA TRP A 677 5.99 30.67 -25.80
C TRP A 677 7.15 29.74 -25.40
N ILE A 678 8.39 30.24 -25.33
CA ILE A 678 9.57 29.45 -24.89
C ILE A 678 9.42 29.08 -23.41
N ALA A 679 8.95 30.02 -22.60
CA ALA A 679 8.62 29.83 -21.19
C ALA A 679 7.68 28.65 -20.97
N ILE A 680 6.58 28.62 -21.73
CA ILE A 680 5.57 27.58 -21.62
C ILE A 680 6.12 26.26 -22.11
N PHE A 681 6.76 26.26 -23.29
CA PHE A 681 7.36 25.04 -23.83
C PHE A 681 8.35 24.41 -22.84
N ALA A 682 9.19 25.21 -22.18
CA ALA A 682 10.12 24.75 -21.16
C ALA A 682 9.40 24.16 -19.94
N ASP A 683 8.38 24.82 -19.40
CA ASP A 683 7.63 24.32 -18.23
C ASP A 683 6.83 23.05 -18.53
N MET A 684 6.19 23.02 -19.68
CA MET A 684 5.39 21.89 -20.15
C MET A 684 6.29 20.69 -20.46
N GLY A 685 7.42 20.94 -21.12
CA GLY A 685 8.47 19.94 -21.31
C GLY A 685 8.99 19.40 -19.99
N ALA A 686 9.20 20.27 -19.00
CA ALA A 686 9.61 19.85 -17.66
C ALA A 686 8.58 18.97 -16.97
N THR A 687 7.30 19.36 -17.04
CA THR A 687 6.17 18.59 -16.50
C THR A 687 6.12 17.20 -17.12
N LEU A 688 6.29 17.09 -18.45
CA LEU A 688 6.35 15.81 -19.13
C LEU A 688 7.56 14.96 -18.69
N ILE A 689 8.74 15.58 -18.57
CA ILE A 689 9.97 14.89 -18.14
C ILE A 689 9.80 14.32 -16.72
N VAL A 690 9.27 15.10 -15.77
CA VAL A 690 9.08 14.62 -14.39
C VAL A 690 8.04 13.51 -14.30
N VAL A 691 6.95 13.61 -15.06
CA VAL A 691 5.92 12.56 -15.15
C VAL A 691 6.52 11.28 -15.75
N LEU A 692 7.24 11.37 -16.87
CA LEU A 692 7.90 10.21 -17.48
C LEU A 692 8.97 9.59 -16.55
N ASN A 693 9.68 10.41 -15.80
CA ASN A 693 10.65 9.94 -14.80
C ASN A 693 9.95 9.20 -13.66
N ALA A 694 8.83 9.72 -13.16
CA ALA A 694 7.99 9.06 -12.16
C ALA A 694 7.44 7.73 -12.68
N MET A 695 6.99 7.66 -13.94
CA MET A 695 6.52 6.43 -14.58
C MET A 695 7.60 5.35 -14.72
N ARG A 696 8.90 5.65 -14.54
CA ARG A 696 9.94 4.61 -14.49
C ARG A 696 9.76 3.65 -13.31
N LEU A 697 9.04 4.07 -12.27
CA LEU A 697 8.69 3.22 -11.12
C LEU A 697 7.71 2.09 -11.47
N MET A 698 7.03 2.16 -12.62
CA MET A 698 6.13 1.10 -13.10
C MET A 698 6.88 -0.11 -13.69
N LYS A 699 8.14 0.06 -14.11
CA LYS A 699 8.95 -1.06 -14.63
C LYS A 699 9.46 -1.88 -13.46
N LYS A 700 9.35 -3.21 -13.59
CA LYS A 700 9.92 -4.19 -12.66
C LYS A 700 11.40 -3.85 -12.46
N SER A 701 11.77 -3.31 -11.30
CA SER A 701 13.17 -3.30 -10.91
C SER A 701 13.48 -4.72 -10.47
N LEU A 702 14.25 -5.41 -11.30
CA LEU A 702 14.93 -6.65 -10.96
C LEU A 702 15.77 -6.47 -9.69
#